data_AF-A0A943K977-F1
#
_entry.id   AF-A0A943K977-F1
#
_cell.length_a   1.000
_cell.length_b   1.000
_cell.length_c   1.000
_cell.angle_alpha   90.00
_cell.angle_beta   90.00
_cell.angle_gamma   90.00
#
_symmetry.space_group_name_H-M   'P 1'
#
loop_
_entity.id
_entity.type
_entity.pdbx_description
1 polymer ?
#
loop_
_entity_poly.entity_id
_entity_poly.type
_entity_poly.pdbx_seq_one_letter_code
_entity_poly.pdbx_strand_id
1 'polypeptide(L)'
;MPKKREFNNVFNIVITAGITCLFVALGALRFSKSYLRLKESAADLWQSLAYYFKALFGARDFPVPSVAEYSEVWGKPTFAPKDMQGFFKAAKLYFLLLVDGGNAREYFGRIAQSVGKFSKIILIVLPCLVVLKIVIKRLYAKENTKHNRDTVPLKIFKSAAKFTYQPVKRFVREYIAFLRAYPTIFRCWAALWLAHLNFISIILEFFAYYFYFAVSFDVPSLYVQAVKLFADLRVPFKAFPWQVTGVIVWLIFNKWRKKTAVSRLRHFEARNCGFINELPIVSLACGSMGKKKTTLMTDMSLSLEVMFRQKALEILRENDMKFPYFPWICLEKELKKCMEHHTVYNLASVKAWAAKKRKRYEIHGTGTGQLYNYDVLRYGETYKDGLKTAHIFDVLETYAQAYFIYVIQSSLIVSNYAVRTDNMFLDGGNFPLWLTDFFSESERSSRHSHILDFDILRLGRKVIENNPKAGSFEFGVVAITEIGKERGNNLELKEIKKIAEETNQKNDLFNSWLKMSRHSATVDNFPFIKVFADEQRPESWGADARELAEVVTILSAGEQRIAMPFYTIEEMICEQAYCKFLRLYEDFRFRRGDNTLLVHILKSVVAKLWKHNEKIKNLYGYSVLALAKQRGTLDGKSKRKKYFLCNRKIYARRFTTDCFSDYFNDLAIKAKIGINDYEEYAKEKASVNELKQQHSYFIGGLYGDK
;
A
#
# COMPACT_ATOMS: atom_id res chain seq x y z
N MET A 1 -3.30 -26.92 -30.52
CA MET A 1 -3.65 -25.66 -29.81
C MET A 1 -3.21 -24.34 -30.49
N PRO A 2 -2.16 -24.25 -31.34
CA PRO A 2 -1.77 -22.95 -31.95
C PRO A 2 -2.80 -22.40 -32.96
N LYS A 3 -3.39 -23.25 -33.81
CA LYS A 3 -4.43 -22.85 -34.79
C LYS A 3 -5.67 -22.14 -34.18
N LYS A 4 -6.03 -22.49 -32.93
CA LYS A 4 -7.17 -21.86 -32.23
C LYS A 4 -6.84 -20.46 -31.70
N ARG A 5 -5.57 -20.19 -31.38
CA ARG A 5 -5.09 -18.84 -31.00
C ARG A 5 -4.99 -17.93 -32.22
N GLU A 6 -4.53 -18.45 -33.36
CA GLU A 6 -4.45 -17.68 -34.61
C GLU A 6 -5.84 -17.26 -35.11
N PHE A 7 -6.81 -18.18 -35.14
CA PHE A 7 -8.19 -17.87 -35.53
C PHE A 7 -8.82 -16.81 -34.62
N ASN A 8 -8.66 -16.93 -33.29
CA ASN A 8 -9.19 -15.94 -32.35
C ASN A 8 -8.51 -14.57 -32.51
N ASN A 9 -7.22 -14.53 -32.87
CA ASN A 9 -6.52 -13.27 -33.13
C ASN A 9 -7.03 -12.59 -34.40
N VAL A 10 -7.22 -13.34 -35.50
CA VAL A 10 -7.79 -12.80 -36.75
C VAL A 10 -9.21 -12.27 -36.52
N PHE A 11 -10.05 -13.02 -35.79
CA PHE A 11 -11.40 -12.57 -35.46
C PHE A 11 -11.39 -11.28 -34.62
N ASN A 12 -10.51 -11.18 -33.61
CA ASN A 12 -10.35 -9.96 -32.81
C ASN A 12 -9.85 -8.76 -33.64
N ILE A 13 -9.00 -9.00 -34.64
CA ILE A 13 -8.53 -7.94 -35.56
C ILE A 13 -9.71 -7.41 -36.39
N VAL A 14 -10.53 -8.29 -36.98
CA VAL A 14 -11.71 -7.89 -37.77
C VAL A 14 -12.69 -7.07 -36.93
N ILE A 15 -12.98 -7.50 -35.69
CA ILE A 15 -13.83 -6.76 -34.76
C ILE A 15 -13.23 -5.38 -34.45
N THR A 16 -11.92 -5.32 -34.23
CA THR A 16 -11.22 -4.07 -33.94
C THR A 16 -11.27 -3.11 -35.13
N ALA A 17 -11.10 -3.62 -36.36
CA ALA A 17 -11.27 -2.84 -37.58
C ALA A 17 -12.70 -2.30 -37.69
N GLY A 18 -13.71 -3.14 -37.48
CA GLY A 18 -15.12 -2.72 -37.48
C GLY A 18 -15.43 -1.64 -36.44
N ILE A 19 -14.94 -1.78 -35.21
CA ILE A 19 -15.09 -0.76 -34.15
C ILE A 19 -14.37 0.54 -34.53
N THR A 20 -13.19 0.44 -35.14
CA THR A 20 -12.42 1.62 -35.60
C THR A 20 -13.17 2.35 -36.71
N CYS A 21 -13.71 1.64 -37.70
CA CYS A 21 -14.55 2.22 -38.76
C CYS A 21 -15.77 2.93 -38.16
N LEU A 22 -16.42 2.32 -37.16
CA LEU A 22 -17.54 2.94 -36.44
C LEU A 22 -17.11 4.24 -35.73
N PHE A 23 -15.95 4.25 -35.06
CA PHE A 23 -15.44 5.46 -34.39
C PHE A 23 -15.14 6.59 -35.37
N VAL A 24 -14.56 6.27 -36.54
CA VAL A 24 -14.33 7.25 -37.61
C VAL A 24 -15.65 7.76 -38.17
N ALA A 25 -16.61 6.88 -38.45
CA ALA A 25 -17.93 7.25 -38.95
C ALA A 25 -18.70 8.16 -37.96
N LEU A 26 -18.62 7.87 -36.66
CA LEU A 26 -19.18 8.74 -35.62
C LEU A 26 -18.52 10.13 -35.63
N GLY A 27 -17.21 10.19 -35.88
CA GLY A 27 -16.47 11.45 -36.04
C GLY A 27 -17.05 12.32 -37.14
N ALA A 28 -17.20 11.74 -38.34
CA ALA A 28 -17.72 12.44 -39.51
C ALA A 28 -19.20 12.83 -39.36
N LEU A 29 -20.06 11.92 -38.85
CA LEU A 29 -21.51 12.12 -38.85
C LEU A 29 -22.02 12.91 -37.64
N ARG A 30 -21.48 12.65 -36.45
CA ARG A 30 -22.00 13.21 -35.18
C ARG A 30 -21.13 14.34 -34.64
N PHE A 31 -19.82 14.27 -34.84
CA PHE A 31 -18.83 15.20 -34.27
C PHE A 31 -18.19 16.13 -35.32
N SER A 32 -18.82 16.34 -36.48
CA SER A 32 -18.31 17.26 -37.51
C SER A 32 -18.03 18.67 -36.97
N LYS A 33 -18.92 19.18 -36.10
CA LYS A 33 -18.73 20.47 -35.40
C LYS A 33 -17.50 20.49 -34.50
N SER A 34 -17.14 19.36 -33.89
CA SER A 34 -15.93 19.25 -33.07
C SER A 34 -14.65 19.43 -33.89
N TYR A 35 -14.63 18.92 -35.12
CA TYR A 35 -13.51 19.14 -36.04
C TYR A 35 -13.43 20.58 -36.57
N LEU A 36 -14.57 21.22 -36.83
CA LEU A 36 -14.60 22.64 -37.16
C LEU A 36 -14.07 23.49 -35.98
N ARG A 37 -14.48 23.14 -34.75
CA ARG A 37 -13.98 23.79 -33.53
C ARG A 37 -12.49 23.56 -33.32
N LEU A 38 -11.98 22.37 -33.64
CA LEU A 38 -10.54 22.09 -33.60
C LEU A 38 -9.76 22.95 -34.60
N LYS A 39 -10.29 23.13 -35.83
CA LYS A 39 -9.70 24.02 -36.84
C LYS A 39 -9.69 25.46 -36.36
N GLU A 40 -10.78 25.92 -35.76
CA GLU A 40 -10.89 27.25 -35.15
C GLU A 40 -9.85 27.46 -34.05
N SER A 41 -9.76 26.56 -33.06
CA SER A 41 -8.77 26.69 -31.97
C SER A 41 -7.31 26.62 -32.44
N ALA A 42 -7.03 25.91 -33.53
CA ALA A 42 -5.71 25.91 -34.14
C ALA A 42 -5.39 27.26 -34.81
N ALA A 43 -6.39 27.88 -35.46
CA ALA A 43 -6.25 29.22 -36.03
C ALA A 43 -6.10 30.28 -34.92
N ASP A 44 -6.90 30.17 -33.84
CA ASP A 44 -6.81 31.04 -32.65
C ASP A 44 -5.40 30.99 -32.06
N LEU A 45 -4.82 29.80 -31.88
CA LEU A 45 -3.46 29.64 -31.36
C LEU A 45 -2.41 30.31 -32.26
N TRP A 46 -2.53 30.14 -33.58
CA TRP A 46 -1.60 30.77 -34.53
C TRP A 46 -1.70 32.29 -34.50
N GLN A 47 -2.91 32.84 -34.48
CA GLN A 47 -3.14 34.29 -34.41
C GLN A 47 -2.64 34.88 -33.09
N SER A 48 -2.89 34.21 -31.96
CA SER A 48 -2.41 34.66 -30.65
C SER A 48 -0.89 34.58 -30.52
N LEU A 49 -0.25 33.55 -31.11
CA LEU A 49 1.22 33.49 -31.20
C LEU A 49 1.78 34.63 -32.04
N ALA A 50 1.18 34.89 -33.21
CA ALA A 50 1.60 36.00 -34.06
C ALA A 50 1.43 37.35 -33.36
N TYR A 51 0.32 37.54 -32.64
CA TYR A 51 0.07 38.73 -31.82
C TYR A 51 1.11 38.89 -30.70
N TYR A 52 1.40 37.81 -29.97
CA TYR A 52 2.39 37.78 -28.90
C TYR A 52 3.80 38.14 -29.41
N PHE A 53 4.27 37.50 -30.47
CA PHE A 53 5.59 37.80 -31.06
C PHE A 53 5.67 39.25 -31.53
N LYS A 54 4.66 39.76 -32.22
CA LYS A 54 4.67 41.14 -32.74
C LYS A 54 4.63 42.20 -31.64
N ALA A 55 3.92 41.93 -30.55
CA ALA A 55 3.92 42.80 -29.39
C ALA A 55 5.29 42.85 -28.69
N LEU A 56 6.02 41.73 -28.65
CA LEU A 56 7.41 41.70 -28.17
C LEU A 56 8.34 42.56 -29.03
N PHE A 57 8.04 42.71 -30.33
CA PHE A 57 8.80 43.56 -31.26
C PHE A 57 8.24 44.98 -31.43
N GLY A 58 7.29 45.41 -30.57
CA GLY A 58 6.86 46.82 -30.48
C GLY A 58 5.92 47.33 -31.58
N ALA A 59 5.38 46.44 -32.42
CA ALA A 59 4.44 46.83 -33.48
C ALA A 59 3.00 46.98 -32.91
N ARG A 60 2.37 48.17 -33.08
CA ARG A 60 1.18 48.59 -32.32
C ARG A 60 -0.19 48.41 -33.01
N ASP A 61 -0.24 48.11 -34.31
CA ASP A 61 -1.49 48.07 -35.07
C ASP A 61 -1.80 46.65 -35.58
N PHE A 62 -2.57 45.87 -34.80
CA PHE A 62 -3.07 44.57 -35.27
C PHE A 62 -4.51 44.30 -34.83
N PRO A 63 -5.27 43.56 -35.65
CA PRO A 63 -6.61 43.12 -35.28
C PRO A 63 -6.55 42.23 -34.04
N VAL A 64 -7.54 42.39 -33.16
CA VAL A 64 -7.72 41.54 -31.97
C VAL A 64 -7.84 40.09 -32.43
N PRO A 65 -7.08 39.13 -31.87
CA PRO A 65 -7.18 37.73 -32.26
C PRO A 65 -8.57 37.15 -31.97
N SER A 66 -9.04 36.23 -32.83
CA SER A 66 -10.37 35.59 -32.70
C SER A 66 -10.57 34.79 -31.40
N VAL A 67 -9.49 34.53 -30.66
CA VAL A 67 -9.52 33.97 -29.30
C VAL A 67 -10.35 34.82 -28.33
N ALA A 68 -10.37 36.15 -28.49
CA ALA A 68 -11.11 37.07 -27.61
C ALA A 68 -12.62 37.13 -27.93
N GLU A 69 -13.03 36.61 -29.08
CA GLU A 69 -14.43 36.60 -29.54
C GLU A 69 -15.11 35.25 -29.28
N TYR A 70 -16.43 35.18 -29.42
CA TYR A 70 -17.17 33.92 -29.29
C TYR A 70 -16.89 32.97 -30.45
N SER A 71 -16.90 31.66 -30.19
CA SER A 71 -16.67 30.66 -31.24
C SER A 71 -17.73 30.74 -32.34
N GLU A 72 -17.30 30.85 -33.59
CA GLU A 72 -18.17 30.88 -34.77
C GLU A 72 -18.92 29.56 -34.94
N VAL A 73 -18.29 28.45 -34.54
CA VAL A 73 -18.84 27.09 -34.64
C VAL A 73 -20.02 26.88 -33.68
N TRP A 74 -19.96 27.49 -32.50
CA TRP A 74 -21.00 27.41 -31.49
C TRP A 74 -22.00 28.58 -31.54
N GLY A 75 -21.60 29.71 -32.12
CA GLY A 75 -22.38 30.94 -32.17
C GLY A 75 -22.50 31.62 -30.80
N LYS A 76 -23.31 32.69 -30.74
CA LYS A 76 -23.58 33.42 -29.49
C LYS A 76 -24.26 32.50 -28.46
N PRO A 77 -23.83 32.50 -27.18
CA PRO A 77 -24.36 31.58 -26.18
C PRO A 77 -25.84 31.84 -25.93
N THR A 78 -26.69 30.83 -26.17
CA THR A 78 -28.10 30.81 -25.75
C THR A 78 -28.28 30.27 -24.33
N PHE A 79 -27.25 29.62 -23.78
CA PHE A 79 -27.27 28.94 -22.49
C PHE A 79 -26.61 29.75 -21.36
N ALA A 80 -25.91 30.83 -21.68
CA ALA A 80 -25.20 31.69 -20.74
C ALA A 80 -25.42 33.16 -21.12
N PRO A 81 -25.42 34.09 -20.15
CA PRO A 81 -25.50 35.53 -20.42
C PRO A 81 -24.37 36.01 -21.34
N LYS A 82 -24.61 37.10 -22.08
CA LYS A 82 -23.69 37.60 -23.11
C LYS A 82 -22.42 38.22 -22.55
N ASP A 83 -22.45 38.73 -21.32
CA ASP A 83 -21.33 39.43 -20.68
C ASP A 83 -21.25 39.11 -19.20
N MET A 84 -20.09 39.39 -18.60
CA MET A 84 -19.80 39.14 -17.18
C MET A 84 -20.81 39.83 -16.25
N GLN A 85 -21.24 41.05 -16.57
CA GLN A 85 -22.26 41.77 -15.79
C GLN A 85 -23.63 41.09 -15.87
N GLY A 86 -24.01 40.59 -17.06
CA GLY A 86 -25.24 39.81 -17.26
C GLY A 86 -25.21 38.51 -16.46
N PHE A 87 -24.04 37.87 -16.35
CA PHE A 87 -23.84 36.69 -15.52
C PHE A 87 -24.08 36.97 -14.04
N PHE A 88 -23.46 37.99 -13.47
CA PHE A 88 -23.68 38.34 -12.05
C PHE A 88 -25.15 38.67 -11.76
N LYS A 89 -25.83 39.39 -12.66
CA LYS A 89 -27.25 39.71 -12.53
C LYS A 89 -28.11 38.45 -12.53
N ALA A 90 -27.87 37.53 -13.48
CA ALA A 90 -28.59 36.26 -13.58
C ALA A 90 -28.29 35.33 -12.40
N ALA A 91 -27.04 35.24 -11.95
CA ALA A 91 -26.65 34.45 -10.79
C ALA A 91 -27.31 34.97 -9.51
N LYS A 92 -27.32 36.30 -9.31
CA LYS A 92 -28.03 36.93 -8.17
C LYS A 92 -29.52 36.60 -8.18
N LEU A 93 -30.18 36.71 -9.34
CA LEU A 93 -31.58 36.32 -9.52
C LEU A 93 -31.81 34.83 -9.20
N TYR A 94 -30.93 33.94 -9.66
CA TYR A 94 -31.00 32.51 -9.38
C TYR A 94 -30.88 32.20 -7.88
N PHE A 95 -29.92 32.81 -7.18
CA PHE A 95 -29.78 32.61 -5.73
C PHE A 95 -30.95 33.21 -4.94
N LEU A 96 -31.52 34.32 -5.39
CA LEU A 96 -32.75 34.88 -4.81
C LEU A 96 -33.94 33.93 -4.97
N LEU A 97 -34.07 33.26 -6.14
CA LEU A 97 -35.10 32.24 -6.37
C LEU A 97 -34.97 31.01 -5.48
N LEU A 98 -33.77 30.70 -4.96
CA LEU A 98 -33.60 29.60 -3.99
C LEU A 98 -34.14 29.95 -2.60
N VAL A 99 -34.22 31.24 -2.27
CA VAL A 99 -34.73 31.75 -0.98
C VAL A 99 -36.19 32.19 -1.10
N ASP A 100 -36.73 32.30 -2.32
CA ASP A 100 -38.13 32.63 -2.57
C ASP A 100 -39.08 31.52 -2.09
N GLY A 101 -39.98 31.86 -1.17
CA GLY A 101 -40.92 30.92 -0.56
C GLY A 101 -41.96 30.37 -1.55
N GLY A 102 -42.34 31.14 -2.57
CA GLY A 102 -43.27 30.71 -3.61
C GLY A 102 -42.66 29.65 -4.51
N ASN A 103 -41.45 29.90 -5.01
CA ASN A 103 -40.67 28.98 -5.84
C ASN A 103 -40.28 27.71 -5.07
N ALA A 104 -39.90 27.84 -3.79
CA ALA A 104 -39.66 26.68 -2.93
C ALA A 104 -40.91 25.81 -2.79
N ARG A 105 -42.08 26.42 -2.55
CA ARG A 105 -43.36 25.69 -2.45
C ARG A 105 -43.72 24.97 -3.74
N GLU A 106 -43.53 25.61 -4.90
CA GLU A 106 -43.79 24.96 -6.19
C GLU A 106 -42.80 23.82 -6.46
N TYR A 107 -41.52 24.01 -6.16
CA TYR A 107 -40.48 22.99 -6.28
C TYR A 107 -40.78 21.77 -5.40
N PHE A 108 -41.06 21.98 -4.11
CA PHE A 108 -41.46 20.91 -3.20
C PHE A 108 -42.80 20.28 -3.60
N GLY A 109 -43.73 21.05 -4.17
CA GLY A 109 -44.97 20.55 -4.76
C GLY A 109 -44.72 19.57 -5.92
N ARG A 110 -43.80 19.89 -6.83
CA ARG A 110 -43.39 18.99 -7.93
C ARG A 110 -42.65 17.74 -7.43
N ILE A 111 -41.80 17.89 -6.41
CA ILE A 111 -41.19 16.74 -5.73
C ILE A 111 -42.28 15.87 -5.11
N ALA A 112 -43.24 16.44 -4.38
CA ALA A 112 -44.33 15.72 -3.75
C ALA A 112 -45.21 14.99 -4.77
N GLN A 113 -45.50 15.60 -5.92
CA GLN A 113 -46.19 14.92 -7.02
C GLN A 113 -45.37 13.74 -7.59
N SER A 114 -44.06 13.93 -7.75
CA SER A 114 -43.17 12.88 -8.25
C SER A 114 -43.03 11.72 -7.25
N VAL A 115 -42.89 12.04 -5.96
CA VAL A 115 -42.92 11.09 -4.85
C VAL A 115 -44.27 10.38 -4.79
N GLY A 116 -45.38 11.10 -5.01
CA GLY A 116 -46.72 10.54 -5.09
C GLY A 116 -46.84 9.49 -6.20
N LYS A 117 -46.33 9.78 -7.41
CA LYS A 117 -46.27 8.79 -8.50
C LYS A 117 -45.42 7.57 -8.12
N PHE A 118 -44.25 7.78 -7.51
CA PHE A 118 -43.37 6.69 -7.06
C PHE A 118 -44.02 5.84 -5.95
N SER A 119 -44.76 6.47 -5.04
CA SER A 119 -45.47 5.79 -3.95
C SER A 119 -46.56 4.86 -4.48
N LYS A 120 -47.29 5.24 -5.54
CA LYS A 120 -48.27 4.37 -6.21
C LYS A 120 -47.61 3.11 -6.80
N ILE A 121 -46.41 3.25 -7.37
CA ILE A 121 -45.63 2.11 -7.88
C ILE A 121 -45.21 1.20 -6.71
N ILE A 122 -44.70 1.76 -5.62
CA ILE A 122 -44.36 1.00 -4.41
C ILE A 122 -45.59 0.25 -3.87
N LEU A 123 -46.76 0.89 -3.85
CA LEU A 123 -48.00 0.28 -3.35
C LEU A 123 -48.41 -0.99 -4.12
N ILE A 124 -48.09 -1.07 -5.41
CA ILE A 124 -48.35 -2.24 -6.25
C ILE A 124 -47.23 -3.29 -6.09
N VAL A 125 -45.96 -2.85 -6.08
CA VAL A 125 -44.80 -3.74 -6.06
C VAL A 125 -44.59 -4.39 -4.69
N LEU A 126 -44.82 -3.64 -3.61
CA LEU A 126 -44.54 -4.09 -2.24
C LEU A 126 -45.36 -5.33 -1.83
N PRO A 127 -46.69 -5.40 -2.07
CA PRO A 127 -47.45 -6.63 -1.84
C PRO A 127 -46.91 -7.82 -2.63
N CYS A 128 -46.53 -7.62 -3.90
CA CYS A 128 -45.95 -8.67 -4.73
C CYS A 128 -44.63 -9.21 -4.15
N LEU A 129 -43.76 -8.32 -3.66
CA LEU A 129 -42.50 -8.71 -3.00
C LEU A 129 -42.75 -9.43 -1.67
N VAL A 130 -43.77 -9.02 -0.91
CA VAL A 130 -44.17 -9.69 0.34
C VAL A 130 -44.69 -11.10 0.07
N VAL A 131 -45.58 -11.27 -0.91
CA VAL A 131 -46.09 -12.58 -1.33
C VAL A 131 -44.94 -13.47 -1.81
N LEU A 132 -44.06 -12.95 -2.65
CA LEU A 132 -42.88 -13.68 -3.12
C LEU A 132 -41.99 -14.14 -1.95
N LYS A 133 -41.76 -13.27 -0.96
CA LYS A 133 -41.01 -13.61 0.26
C LYS A 133 -41.67 -14.73 1.06
N ILE A 134 -43.00 -14.71 1.20
CA ILE A 134 -43.76 -15.76 1.90
C ILE A 134 -43.65 -17.10 1.17
N VAL A 135 -43.84 -17.10 -0.15
CA VAL A 135 -43.74 -18.30 -1.00
C VAL A 135 -42.34 -18.91 -0.91
N ILE A 136 -41.30 -18.09 -1.03
CA ILE A 136 -39.89 -18.51 -0.86
C ILE A 136 -39.69 -19.13 0.53
N LYS A 137 -40.14 -18.47 1.59
CA LYS A 137 -39.99 -18.98 2.97
C LYS A 137 -40.69 -20.33 3.14
N ARG A 138 -41.88 -20.52 2.56
CA ARG A 138 -42.63 -21.78 2.63
C ARG A 138 -41.98 -22.90 1.82
N LEU A 139 -41.49 -22.62 0.61
CA LEU A 139 -40.78 -23.58 -0.23
C LEU A 139 -39.49 -24.10 0.42
N TYR A 140 -38.78 -23.24 1.15
CA TYR A 140 -37.53 -23.57 1.82
C TYR A 140 -37.69 -23.93 3.31
N ALA A 141 -38.92 -24.04 3.81
CA ALA A 141 -39.17 -24.51 5.19
C ALA A 141 -38.99 -26.02 5.34
N LYS A 142 -39.23 -26.80 4.28
CA LYS A 142 -39.13 -28.26 4.32
C LYS A 142 -37.68 -28.73 4.36
N GLU A 143 -37.41 -29.65 5.28
CA GLU A 143 -36.10 -30.27 5.45
C GLU A 143 -35.72 -31.15 4.25
N ASN A 144 -34.42 -31.19 3.92
CA ASN A 144 -33.88 -32.01 2.85
C ASN A 144 -32.45 -32.47 3.16
N THR A 145 -32.24 -33.79 3.24
CA THR A 145 -30.95 -34.42 3.53
C THR A 145 -30.19 -34.89 2.27
N LYS A 146 -30.64 -34.51 1.07
CA LYS A 146 -29.92 -34.83 -0.18
C LYS A 146 -28.70 -33.92 -0.36
N HIS A 147 -27.61 -34.28 0.32
CA HIS A 147 -26.37 -33.52 0.31
C HIS A 147 -25.78 -33.36 -1.09
N ASN A 148 -25.38 -32.13 -1.43
CA ASN A 148 -24.67 -31.76 -2.65
C ASN A 148 -25.39 -32.13 -3.97
N ARG A 149 -26.72 -32.28 -3.94
CA ARG A 149 -27.53 -32.47 -5.17
C ARG A 149 -28.09 -31.14 -5.66
N ASP A 150 -27.95 -30.86 -6.95
CA ASP A 150 -28.55 -29.67 -7.57
C ASP A 150 -30.04 -29.87 -7.85
N THR A 151 -30.87 -28.88 -7.54
CA THR A 151 -32.29 -28.88 -7.95
C THR A 151 -32.46 -28.72 -9.46
N VAL A 152 -33.58 -29.19 -10.00
CA VAL A 152 -33.90 -29.09 -11.44
C VAL A 152 -33.80 -27.64 -11.97
N PRO A 153 -34.35 -26.61 -11.29
CA PRO A 153 -34.18 -25.22 -11.73
C PRO A 153 -32.72 -24.78 -11.80
N LEU A 154 -31.87 -25.22 -10.86
CA LEU A 154 -30.45 -24.90 -10.88
C LEU A 154 -29.73 -25.62 -12.03
N LYS A 155 -30.08 -26.87 -12.35
CA LYS A 155 -29.53 -27.60 -13.50
C LYS A 155 -29.89 -26.91 -14.82
N ILE A 156 -31.16 -26.53 -14.99
CA ILE A 156 -31.63 -25.79 -16.18
C ILE A 156 -30.87 -24.47 -16.29
N PHE A 157 -30.77 -23.71 -15.20
CA PHE A 157 -30.03 -22.45 -15.20
C PHE A 157 -28.55 -22.64 -15.57
N LYS A 158 -27.85 -23.64 -14.99
CA LYS A 158 -26.45 -23.93 -15.33
C LYS A 158 -26.28 -24.35 -16.80
N SER A 159 -27.24 -25.11 -17.34
CA SER A 159 -27.26 -25.49 -18.75
C SER A 159 -27.48 -24.28 -19.66
N ALA A 160 -28.53 -23.49 -19.41
CA ALA A 160 -28.81 -22.26 -20.15
C ALA A 160 -27.64 -21.27 -20.07
N ALA A 161 -27.03 -21.11 -18.89
CA ALA A 161 -25.86 -20.28 -18.66
C ALA A 161 -24.67 -20.66 -19.54
N LYS A 162 -24.46 -21.96 -19.78
CA LYS A 162 -23.38 -22.49 -20.62
C LYS A 162 -23.47 -22.00 -22.06
N PHE A 163 -24.68 -21.78 -22.57
CA PHE A 163 -24.92 -21.36 -23.96
C PHE A 163 -25.22 -19.87 -24.12
N THR A 164 -25.72 -19.20 -23.07
CA THR A 164 -26.09 -17.77 -23.12
C THR A 164 -24.94 -16.86 -22.71
N TYR A 165 -24.74 -16.67 -21.40
CA TYR A 165 -23.83 -15.64 -20.91
C TYR A 165 -22.37 -16.11 -20.80
N GLN A 166 -22.10 -17.41 -20.62
CA GLN A 166 -20.72 -17.88 -20.46
C GLN A 166 -19.86 -17.70 -21.73
N PRO A 167 -20.36 -17.98 -22.95
CA PRO A 167 -19.62 -17.73 -24.18
C PRO A 167 -19.32 -16.24 -24.37
N VAL A 168 -20.33 -15.38 -24.19
CA VAL A 168 -20.17 -13.92 -24.28
C VAL A 168 -19.13 -13.42 -23.26
N LYS A 169 -19.19 -13.90 -22.02
CA LYS A 169 -18.23 -13.52 -20.98
C LYS A 169 -16.80 -13.98 -21.30
N ARG A 170 -16.63 -15.16 -21.89
CA ARG A 170 -15.31 -15.66 -22.34
C ARG A 170 -14.79 -14.80 -23.48
N PHE A 171 -15.62 -14.56 -24.50
CA PHE A 171 -15.31 -13.70 -25.63
C PHE A 171 -14.90 -12.29 -25.20
N VAL A 172 -15.67 -11.62 -24.33
CA VAL A 172 -15.33 -10.28 -23.81
C VAL A 172 -14.01 -10.29 -23.04
N ARG A 173 -13.73 -11.33 -22.25
CA ARG A 173 -12.45 -11.46 -21.52
C ARG A 173 -11.28 -11.66 -22.47
N GLU A 174 -11.45 -12.48 -23.51
CA GLU A 174 -10.44 -12.72 -24.54
C GLU A 174 -10.17 -11.45 -25.34
N TYR A 175 -11.21 -10.70 -25.73
CA TYR A 175 -11.07 -9.43 -26.42
C TYR A 175 -10.39 -8.35 -25.56
N ILE A 176 -10.74 -8.26 -24.27
CA ILE A 176 -10.04 -7.36 -23.33
C ILE A 176 -8.57 -7.76 -23.18
N ALA A 177 -8.25 -9.06 -23.15
CA ALA A 177 -6.88 -9.54 -23.10
C ALA A 177 -6.11 -9.16 -24.38
N PHE A 178 -6.75 -9.27 -25.55
CA PHE A 178 -6.21 -8.82 -26.84
C PHE A 178 -5.90 -7.31 -26.83
N LEU A 179 -6.85 -6.47 -26.40
CA LEU A 179 -6.64 -5.01 -26.31
C LEU A 179 -5.52 -4.63 -25.33
N ARG A 180 -5.31 -5.41 -24.25
CA ARG A 180 -4.19 -5.21 -23.33
C ARG A 180 -2.85 -5.60 -23.93
N ALA A 181 -2.81 -6.59 -24.81
CA ALA A 181 -1.59 -7.01 -25.51
C ALA A 181 -1.15 -5.96 -26.56
N TYR A 182 -2.10 -5.24 -27.17
CA TYR A 182 -1.84 -4.21 -28.19
C TYR A 182 -2.27 -2.80 -27.71
N PRO A 183 -1.53 -2.19 -26.76
CA PRO A 183 -1.94 -0.92 -26.16
C PRO A 183 -2.02 0.25 -27.15
N THR A 184 -1.34 0.17 -28.30
CA THR A 184 -1.35 1.21 -29.36
C THR A 184 -2.76 1.44 -29.90
N ILE A 185 -3.55 0.38 -30.09
CA ILE A 185 -4.93 0.47 -30.61
C ILE A 185 -5.78 1.34 -29.68
N PHE A 186 -5.71 1.07 -28.37
CA PHE A 186 -6.41 1.84 -27.37
C PHE A 186 -5.94 3.30 -27.32
N ARG A 187 -4.64 3.57 -27.49
CA ARG A 187 -4.10 4.94 -27.56
C ARG A 187 -4.62 5.70 -28.78
N CYS A 188 -4.70 5.06 -29.95
CA CYS A 188 -5.26 5.67 -31.16
C CYS A 188 -6.76 5.98 -30.99
N TRP A 189 -7.53 5.04 -30.44
CA TRP A 189 -8.94 5.29 -30.12
C TRP A 189 -9.11 6.41 -29.10
N ALA A 190 -8.27 6.46 -28.06
CA ALA A 190 -8.30 7.53 -27.08
C ALA A 190 -8.00 8.89 -27.72
N ALA A 191 -6.97 8.98 -28.58
CA ALA A 191 -6.65 10.22 -29.30
C ALA A 191 -7.80 10.68 -30.21
N LEU A 192 -8.41 9.74 -30.94
CA LEU A 192 -9.57 10.00 -31.79
C LEU A 192 -10.76 10.52 -30.94
N TRP A 193 -11.09 9.86 -29.83
CA TRP A 193 -12.16 10.32 -28.95
C TRP A 193 -11.86 11.64 -28.23
N LEU A 194 -10.59 11.94 -27.94
CA LEU A 194 -10.20 13.26 -27.42
C LEU A 194 -10.46 14.38 -28.43
N ALA A 195 -10.27 14.11 -29.73
CA ALA A 195 -10.64 15.03 -30.80
C ALA A 195 -12.17 15.17 -30.92
N HIS A 196 -12.90 14.04 -30.95
CA HIS A 196 -14.37 14.04 -31.03
C HIS A 196 -15.05 14.81 -29.90
N LEU A 197 -14.45 14.80 -28.70
CA LEU A 197 -15.01 15.41 -27.50
C LEU A 197 -14.44 16.81 -27.19
N ASN A 198 -13.77 17.46 -28.14
CA ASN A 198 -13.18 18.80 -28.04
C ASN A 198 -12.05 18.97 -27.00
N PHE A 199 -11.52 17.90 -26.41
CA PHE A 199 -10.44 18.03 -25.43
C PHE A 199 -9.17 18.63 -26.02
N ILE A 200 -8.86 18.32 -27.29
CA ILE A 200 -7.71 18.90 -27.99
C ILE A 200 -7.94 20.40 -28.22
N SER A 201 -9.14 20.79 -28.67
CA SER A 201 -9.52 22.20 -28.87
C SER A 201 -9.40 23.02 -27.58
N ILE A 202 -9.83 22.47 -26.43
CA ILE A 202 -9.70 23.11 -25.11
C ILE A 202 -8.23 23.40 -24.77
N ILE A 203 -7.32 22.45 -25.04
CA ILE A 203 -5.89 22.63 -24.76
C ILE A 203 -5.30 23.71 -25.67
N LEU A 204 -5.62 23.69 -26.96
CA LEU A 204 -5.14 24.69 -27.92
C LEU A 204 -5.66 26.09 -27.55
N GLU A 205 -6.94 26.22 -27.20
CA GLU A 205 -7.55 27.48 -26.79
C GLU A 205 -6.92 28.02 -25.50
N PHE A 206 -6.60 27.15 -24.53
CA PHE A 206 -5.92 27.55 -23.30
C PHE A 206 -4.57 28.21 -23.59
N PHE A 207 -3.76 27.62 -24.48
CA PHE A 207 -2.49 28.21 -24.89
C PHE A 207 -2.69 29.47 -25.75
N ALA A 208 -3.67 29.48 -26.65
CA ALA A 208 -4.00 30.65 -27.47
C ALA A 208 -4.33 31.85 -26.57
N TYR A 209 -5.21 31.64 -25.59
CA TYR A 209 -5.59 32.67 -24.65
C TYR A 209 -4.43 33.10 -23.75
N TYR A 210 -3.58 32.17 -23.31
CA TYR A 210 -2.39 32.51 -22.53
C TYR A 210 -1.47 33.48 -23.28
N PHE A 211 -1.18 33.22 -24.56
CA PHE A 211 -0.33 34.10 -25.37
C PHE A 211 -0.98 35.47 -25.63
N TYR A 212 -2.29 35.51 -25.85
CA TYR A 212 -3.03 36.77 -25.98
C TYR A 212 -3.05 37.57 -24.68
N PHE A 213 -3.46 36.95 -23.57
CA PHE A 213 -3.65 37.59 -22.27
C PHE A 213 -2.33 38.13 -21.69
N ALA A 214 -1.21 37.43 -21.91
CA ALA A 214 0.11 37.86 -21.46
C ALA A 214 0.53 39.24 -22.00
N VAL A 215 -0.08 39.69 -23.09
CA VAL A 215 0.20 40.98 -23.73
C VAL A 215 -0.97 41.95 -23.58
N SER A 216 -2.22 41.48 -23.71
CA SER A 216 -3.40 42.36 -23.74
C SER A 216 -3.95 42.72 -22.36
N PHE A 217 -3.75 41.87 -21.34
CA PHE A 217 -4.38 41.99 -20.01
C PHE A 217 -5.91 42.23 -20.06
N ASP A 218 -6.59 41.73 -21.09
CA ASP A 218 -8.03 41.91 -21.28
C ASP A 218 -8.85 40.97 -20.37
N VAL A 219 -9.16 41.43 -19.15
CA VAL A 219 -9.91 40.66 -18.15
C VAL A 219 -11.35 40.31 -18.59
N PRO A 220 -12.13 41.20 -19.25
CA PRO A 220 -13.45 40.86 -19.79
C PRO A 220 -13.49 39.62 -20.71
N SER A 221 -12.48 39.40 -21.55
CA SER A 221 -12.39 38.23 -22.43
C SER A 221 -12.27 36.89 -21.67
N LEU A 222 -11.90 36.91 -20.39
CA LEU A 222 -11.87 35.71 -19.54
C LEU A 222 -13.26 35.06 -19.43
N TYR A 223 -14.32 35.88 -19.43
CA TYR A 223 -15.70 35.38 -19.43
C TYR A 223 -16.02 34.66 -20.75
N VAL A 224 -15.59 35.21 -21.89
CA VAL A 224 -15.75 34.58 -23.21
C VAL A 224 -15.07 33.21 -23.24
N GLN A 225 -13.87 33.10 -22.66
CA GLN A 225 -13.14 31.84 -22.53
C GLN A 225 -13.83 30.84 -21.61
N ALA A 226 -14.40 31.28 -20.47
CA ALA A 226 -15.21 30.42 -19.62
C ALA A 226 -16.45 29.87 -20.35
N VAL A 227 -17.09 30.69 -21.19
CA VAL A 227 -18.23 30.28 -22.03
C VAL A 227 -17.81 29.29 -23.11
N LYS A 228 -16.68 29.53 -23.81
CA LYS A 228 -16.10 28.58 -24.79
C LYS A 228 -15.78 27.23 -24.14
N LEU A 229 -15.12 27.25 -22.98
CA LEU A 229 -14.80 26.04 -22.21
C LEU A 229 -16.07 25.26 -21.83
N PHE A 230 -17.12 25.95 -21.37
CA PHE A 230 -18.39 25.29 -21.05
C PHE A 230 -19.08 24.72 -22.29
N ALA A 231 -19.04 25.42 -23.43
CA ALA A 231 -19.58 24.93 -24.69
C ALA A 231 -18.86 23.65 -25.16
N ASP A 232 -17.53 23.63 -25.07
CA ASP A 232 -16.69 22.49 -25.45
C ASP A 232 -16.89 21.30 -24.49
N LEU A 233 -16.94 21.54 -23.17
CA LEU A 233 -17.23 20.50 -22.17
C LEU A 233 -18.65 19.93 -22.27
N ARG A 234 -19.60 20.65 -22.88
CA ARG A 234 -21.00 20.18 -23.06
C ARG A 234 -21.11 19.08 -24.12
N VAL A 235 -20.15 18.98 -25.05
CA VAL A 235 -20.14 17.98 -26.13
C VAL A 235 -20.29 16.54 -25.60
N PRO A 236 -19.46 16.04 -24.66
CA PRO A 236 -19.63 14.69 -24.10
C PRO A 236 -20.98 14.48 -23.41
N PHE A 237 -21.51 15.49 -22.68
CA PHE A 237 -22.79 15.36 -21.98
C PHE A 237 -24.00 15.30 -22.93
N LYS A 238 -23.92 15.89 -24.13
CA LYS A 238 -24.96 15.78 -25.17
C LYS A 238 -24.79 14.54 -26.05
N ALA A 239 -23.56 14.09 -26.25
CA ALA A 239 -23.27 13.00 -27.17
C ALA A 239 -23.66 11.64 -26.59
N PHE A 240 -23.49 11.45 -25.29
CA PHE A 240 -23.78 10.19 -24.62
C PHE A 240 -25.05 10.24 -23.77
N PRO A 241 -25.80 9.13 -23.68
CA PRO A 241 -26.84 8.98 -22.66
C PRO A 241 -26.24 9.21 -21.26
N TRP A 242 -27.00 9.86 -20.39
CA TRP A 242 -26.55 10.22 -19.05
C TRP A 242 -26.03 9.01 -18.24
N GLN A 243 -26.53 7.80 -18.53
CA GLN A 243 -26.07 6.56 -17.93
C GLN A 243 -24.61 6.24 -18.27
N VAL A 244 -24.22 6.41 -19.54
CA VAL A 244 -22.85 6.14 -20.02
C VAL A 244 -21.90 7.17 -19.44
N THR A 245 -22.28 8.45 -19.47
CA THR A 245 -21.52 9.53 -18.86
C THR A 245 -21.36 9.32 -17.36
N GLY A 246 -22.41 8.87 -16.66
CA GLY A 246 -22.36 8.52 -15.25
C GLY A 246 -21.34 7.42 -14.93
N VAL A 247 -21.25 6.39 -15.77
CA VAL A 247 -20.23 5.32 -15.62
C VAL A 247 -18.81 5.87 -15.81
N ILE A 248 -18.58 6.70 -16.83
CA ILE A 248 -17.27 7.30 -17.09
C ILE A 248 -16.85 8.18 -15.90
N VAL A 249 -17.75 9.05 -15.42
CA VAL A 249 -17.52 9.89 -14.24
C VAL A 249 -17.22 9.04 -13.01
N TRP A 250 -17.98 7.96 -12.79
CA TRP A 250 -17.73 7.05 -11.67
C TRP A 250 -16.36 6.36 -11.77
N LEU A 251 -15.90 5.96 -12.97
CA LEU A 251 -14.58 5.36 -13.16
C LEU A 251 -13.44 6.35 -12.85
N ILE A 252 -13.56 7.59 -13.32
CA ILE A 252 -12.60 8.67 -13.03
C ILE A 252 -12.58 8.94 -11.53
N PHE A 253 -13.76 9.11 -10.92
CA PHE A 253 -13.93 9.31 -9.49
C PHE A 253 -13.34 8.17 -8.67
N ASN A 254 -13.56 6.92 -9.07
CA ASN A 254 -13.00 5.74 -8.41
C ASN A 254 -11.46 5.70 -8.50
N LYS A 255 -10.89 6.03 -9.67
CA LYS A 255 -9.43 6.12 -9.84
C LYS A 255 -8.83 7.21 -8.96
N TRP A 256 -9.45 8.38 -8.92
CA TRP A 256 -9.04 9.49 -8.04
C TRP A 256 -9.09 9.09 -6.57
N ARG A 257 -10.21 8.53 -6.09
CA ARG A 257 -10.37 8.07 -4.70
C ARG A 257 -9.29 7.06 -4.28
N LYS A 258 -8.98 6.09 -5.15
CA LYS A 258 -7.92 5.10 -4.90
C LYS A 258 -6.54 5.74 -4.83
N LYS A 259 -6.21 6.67 -5.75
CA LYS A 259 -4.93 7.42 -5.71
C LYS A 259 -4.78 8.19 -4.39
N THR A 260 -5.84 8.86 -3.96
CA THR A 260 -5.89 9.59 -2.68
C THR A 260 -5.71 8.65 -1.49
N ALA A 261 -6.34 7.46 -1.52
CA ALA A 261 -6.19 6.44 -0.48
C ALA A 261 -4.73 5.97 -0.34
N VAL A 262 -4.08 5.62 -1.44
CA VAL A 262 -2.66 5.21 -1.45
C VAL A 262 -1.76 6.33 -0.95
N SER A 263 -2.03 7.58 -1.37
CA SER A 263 -1.26 8.74 -0.90
C SER A 263 -1.39 8.94 0.61
N ARG A 264 -2.58 8.74 1.19
CA ARG A 264 -2.80 8.79 2.65
C ARG A 264 -2.05 7.68 3.38
N LEU A 265 -2.08 6.46 2.86
CA LEU A 265 -1.34 5.34 3.46
C LEU A 265 0.18 5.57 3.43
N ARG A 266 0.72 6.08 2.31
CA ARG A 266 2.14 6.47 2.22
C ARG A 266 2.49 7.59 3.21
N HIS A 267 1.60 8.55 3.41
CA HIS A 267 1.80 9.59 4.41
C HIS A 267 1.79 9.04 5.85
N PHE A 268 0.92 8.07 6.15
CA PHE A 268 0.94 7.37 7.44
C PHE A 268 2.23 6.59 7.67
N GLU A 269 2.71 5.87 6.64
CA GLU A 269 3.98 5.17 6.70
C GLU A 269 5.16 6.14 6.92
N ALA A 270 5.18 7.29 6.23
CA ALA A 270 6.20 8.31 6.46
C ALA A 270 6.17 8.82 7.92
N ARG A 271 4.98 8.98 8.50
CA ARG A 271 4.82 9.35 9.92
C ARG A 271 5.33 8.25 10.88
N ASN A 272 5.11 6.99 10.53
CA ASN A 272 5.66 5.85 11.28
C ASN A 272 7.20 5.84 11.20
N CYS A 273 7.79 6.04 10.01
CA CYS A 273 9.24 6.14 9.86
C CYS A 273 9.83 7.28 10.71
N GLY A 274 9.14 8.44 10.75
CA GLY A 274 9.52 9.54 11.66
C GLY A 274 9.52 9.12 13.12
N PHE A 275 8.48 8.41 13.58
CA PHE A 275 8.43 7.87 14.94
C PHE A 275 9.54 6.85 15.20
N ILE A 276 9.82 5.94 14.26
CA ILE A 276 10.88 4.95 14.39
C ILE A 276 12.25 5.62 14.48
N ASN A 277 12.50 6.69 13.72
CA ASN A 277 13.74 7.46 13.82
C ASN A 277 13.94 8.12 15.19
N GLU A 278 12.86 8.50 15.89
CA GLU A 278 12.94 9.04 17.26
C GLU A 278 13.29 7.98 18.31
N LEU A 279 13.16 6.69 18.01
CA LEU A 279 13.45 5.60 18.95
C LEU A 279 14.96 5.34 19.05
N PRO A 280 15.49 5.00 20.23
CA PRO A 280 16.87 4.56 20.39
C PRO A 280 17.11 3.19 19.72
N ILE A 281 18.33 2.66 19.87
CA ILE A 281 18.73 1.36 19.30
C ILE A 281 17.86 0.23 19.86
N VAL A 282 17.62 0.22 21.18
CA VAL A 282 16.84 -0.82 21.84
C VAL A 282 15.45 -0.27 22.16
N SER A 283 14.39 -0.95 21.72
CA SER A 283 13.01 -0.57 22.02
C SER A 283 12.19 -1.79 22.43
N LEU A 284 11.38 -1.63 23.49
CA LEU A 284 10.53 -2.68 24.03
C LEU A 284 9.05 -2.35 23.77
N ALA A 285 8.40 -3.11 22.91
CA ALA A 285 6.97 -3.00 22.67
C ALA A 285 6.17 -3.76 23.74
N CYS A 286 5.40 -3.04 24.54
CA CYS A 286 4.62 -3.60 25.65
C CYS A 286 3.11 -3.59 25.38
N GLY A 287 2.43 -4.65 25.76
CA GLY A 287 0.98 -4.72 25.74
C GLY A 287 0.43 -6.08 26.17
N SER A 288 -0.77 -6.09 26.76
CA SER A 288 -1.45 -7.33 27.11
C SER A 288 -1.63 -8.26 25.90
N MET A 289 -1.85 -9.56 26.15
CA MET A 289 -2.14 -10.51 25.08
C MET A 289 -3.27 -10.00 24.17
N GLY A 290 -3.10 -10.14 22.86
CA GLY A 290 -4.05 -9.64 21.85
C GLY A 290 -3.94 -8.14 21.49
N LYS A 291 -3.13 -7.32 22.19
CA LYS A 291 -2.96 -5.89 21.85
C LYS A 291 -2.04 -5.57 20.66
N LYS A 292 -1.70 -6.57 19.83
CA LYS A 292 -0.90 -6.39 18.61
C LYS A 292 0.55 -5.92 18.85
N LYS A 293 1.18 -6.32 19.97
CA LYS A 293 2.58 -5.97 20.31
C LYS A 293 3.57 -6.49 19.27
N THR A 294 3.47 -7.77 18.89
CA THR A 294 4.29 -8.40 17.86
C THR A 294 4.03 -7.74 16.50
N THR A 295 2.76 -7.44 16.19
CA THR A 295 2.37 -6.73 14.97
C THR A 295 3.04 -5.36 14.86
N LEU A 296 3.07 -4.59 15.96
CA LEU A 296 3.75 -3.30 16.01
C LEU A 296 5.26 -3.47 15.79
N MET A 297 5.88 -4.41 16.50
CA MET A 297 7.30 -4.74 16.33
C MET A 297 7.63 -5.10 14.87
N THR A 298 6.90 -6.05 14.27
CA THR A 298 7.12 -6.47 12.88
C THR A 298 6.92 -5.32 11.90
N ASP A 299 5.90 -4.48 12.11
CA ASP A 299 5.66 -3.31 11.25
C ASP A 299 6.84 -2.32 11.31
N MET A 300 7.39 -2.09 12.51
CA MET A 300 8.58 -1.26 12.71
C MET A 300 9.83 -1.88 12.07
N SER A 301 10.03 -3.20 12.20
CA SER A 301 11.15 -3.91 11.59
C SER A 301 11.14 -3.80 10.06
N LEU A 302 9.96 -3.94 9.44
CA LEU A 302 9.79 -3.78 7.99
C LEU A 302 10.13 -2.37 7.51
N SER A 303 9.64 -1.33 8.21
CA SER A 303 10.01 0.06 7.90
C SER A 303 11.51 0.28 8.06
N LEU A 304 12.10 -0.25 9.14
CA LEU A 304 13.49 -0.02 9.47
C LEU A 304 14.44 -0.64 8.44
N GLU A 305 14.16 -1.84 7.93
CA GLU A 305 14.92 -2.42 6.80
C GLU A 305 14.94 -1.47 5.59
N VAL A 306 13.80 -0.87 5.25
CA VAL A 306 13.70 0.10 4.16
C VAL A 306 14.45 1.39 4.49
N MET A 307 14.33 1.89 5.71
CA MET A 307 15.01 3.10 6.18
C MET A 307 16.53 2.94 6.17
N PHE A 308 17.06 1.78 6.55
CA PHE A 308 18.49 1.48 6.45
C PHE A 308 18.97 1.51 5.00
N ARG A 309 18.25 0.88 4.06
CA ARG A 309 18.62 0.98 2.64
C ARG A 309 18.55 2.41 2.12
N GLN A 310 17.55 3.19 2.54
CA GLN A 310 17.44 4.60 2.15
C GLN A 310 18.58 5.45 2.73
N LYS A 311 18.94 5.23 4.00
CA LYS A 311 20.05 5.96 4.63
C LYS A 311 21.40 5.58 4.04
N ALA A 312 21.61 4.31 3.70
CA ALA A 312 22.80 3.88 2.97
C ALA A 312 22.89 4.58 1.59
N LEU A 313 21.78 4.67 0.86
CA LEU A 313 21.72 5.40 -0.42
C LEU A 313 21.99 6.90 -0.27
N GLU A 314 21.50 7.52 0.80
CA GLU A 314 21.77 8.92 1.13
C GLU A 314 23.27 9.14 1.36
N ILE A 315 23.90 8.29 2.18
CA ILE A 315 25.36 8.32 2.43
C ILE A 315 26.15 8.13 1.13
N LEU A 316 25.72 7.21 0.25
CA LEU A 316 26.36 7.03 -1.07
C LEU A 316 26.33 8.31 -1.89
N ARG A 317 25.16 8.95 -2.02
CA ARG A 317 25.00 10.20 -2.78
C ARG A 317 25.79 11.36 -2.18
N GLU A 318 25.79 11.49 -0.86
CA GLU A 318 26.55 12.54 -0.18
C GLU A 318 28.06 12.36 -0.39
N ASN A 319 28.57 11.12 -0.33
CA ASN A 319 29.99 10.83 -0.56
C ASN A 319 30.40 10.90 -2.03
N ASP A 320 29.51 10.53 -2.96
CA ASP A 320 29.70 10.73 -4.41
C ASP A 320 29.96 12.21 -4.72
N MET A 321 29.11 13.10 -4.19
CA MET A 321 29.22 14.55 -4.39
C MET A 321 30.50 15.18 -3.80
N LYS A 322 31.17 14.52 -2.84
CA LYS A 322 32.46 15.01 -2.31
C LYS A 322 33.57 14.92 -3.37
N PHE A 323 33.48 13.93 -4.27
CA PHE A 323 34.41 13.74 -5.39
C PHE A 323 33.64 13.44 -6.68
N PRO A 324 33.03 14.46 -7.33
CA PRO A 324 32.11 14.28 -8.46
C PRO A 324 32.73 13.61 -9.70
N TYR A 325 34.04 13.73 -9.88
CA TYR A 325 34.77 13.16 -11.02
C TYR A 325 35.43 11.81 -10.71
N PHE A 326 35.30 11.31 -9.48
CA PHE A 326 35.82 10.00 -9.14
C PHE A 326 34.93 8.91 -9.77
N PRO A 327 35.51 7.88 -10.41
CA PRO A 327 34.74 6.83 -11.08
C PRO A 327 34.17 5.80 -10.08
N TRP A 328 33.18 6.22 -9.29
CA TRP A 328 32.53 5.40 -8.25
C TRP A 328 32.01 4.05 -8.78
N ILE A 329 31.50 4.00 -10.00
CA ILE A 329 31.02 2.76 -10.62
C ILE A 329 32.11 1.68 -10.73
N CYS A 330 33.38 2.06 -10.89
CA CYS A 330 34.50 1.12 -10.93
C CYS A 330 34.76 0.54 -9.54
N LEU A 331 34.70 1.38 -8.50
CA LEU A 331 34.78 0.96 -7.10
C LEU A 331 33.69 -0.05 -6.75
N GLU A 332 32.46 0.26 -7.14
CA GLU A 332 31.29 -0.58 -6.92
C GLU A 332 31.41 -1.94 -7.58
N LYS A 333 31.86 -1.98 -8.85
CA LYS A 333 32.06 -3.23 -9.59
C LYS A 333 33.19 -4.08 -9.01
N GLU A 334 34.29 -3.46 -8.56
CA GLU A 334 35.36 -4.17 -7.86
C GLU A 334 34.84 -4.75 -6.54
N LEU A 335 34.12 -3.96 -5.75
CA LEU A 335 33.56 -4.39 -4.47
C LEU A 335 32.55 -5.54 -4.64
N LYS A 336 31.67 -5.47 -5.65
CA LYS A 336 30.75 -6.58 -6.01
C LYS A 336 31.52 -7.87 -6.30
N LYS A 337 32.58 -7.81 -7.11
CA LYS A 337 33.43 -8.99 -7.39
C LYS A 337 34.10 -9.53 -6.12
N CYS A 338 34.59 -8.65 -5.24
CA CYS A 338 35.15 -9.07 -3.95
C CYS A 338 34.10 -9.78 -3.07
N MET A 339 32.84 -9.34 -3.10
CA MET A 339 31.74 -10.00 -2.41
C MET A 339 31.41 -11.37 -3.02
N GLU A 340 31.40 -11.47 -4.35
CA GLU A 340 31.16 -12.74 -5.07
C GLU A 340 32.25 -13.79 -4.77
N HIS A 341 33.51 -13.37 -4.68
CA HIS A 341 34.64 -14.22 -4.29
C HIS A 341 34.78 -14.39 -2.77
N HIS A 342 33.85 -13.84 -1.98
CA HIS A 342 33.84 -13.93 -0.52
C HIS A 342 35.13 -13.40 0.15
N THR A 343 35.81 -12.45 -0.48
CA THR A 343 36.93 -11.71 0.15
C THR A 343 36.42 -10.55 1.01
N VAL A 344 35.23 -10.04 0.69
CA VAL A 344 34.49 -9.04 1.46
C VAL A 344 33.11 -9.61 1.81
N TYR A 345 32.81 -9.75 3.10
CA TYR A 345 31.60 -10.42 3.60
C TYR A 345 30.96 -9.76 4.81
N ASN A 346 31.59 -8.74 5.39
CA ASN A 346 31.09 -7.91 6.49
C ASN A 346 31.76 -6.52 6.46
N LEU A 347 31.31 -5.55 7.28
CA LEU A 347 31.87 -4.20 7.31
C LEU A 347 33.34 -4.21 7.73
N ALA A 348 33.76 -5.10 8.64
CA ALA A 348 35.18 -5.23 9.01
C ALA A 348 36.07 -5.59 7.81
N SER A 349 35.64 -6.54 6.98
CA SER A 349 36.34 -6.94 5.75
C SER A 349 36.33 -5.83 4.69
N VAL A 350 35.27 -5.01 4.62
CA VAL A 350 35.24 -3.80 3.76
C VAL A 350 36.32 -2.81 4.20
N LYS A 351 36.44 -2.54 5.51
CA LYS A 351 37.49 -1.65 6.04
C LYS A 351 38.88 -2.18 5.76
N ALA A 352 39.10 -3.47 5.98
CA ALA A 352 40.38 -4.13 5.68
C ALA A 352 40.73 -4.04 4.18
N TRP A 353 39.73 -4.21 3.31
CA TRP A 353 39.89 -4.06 1.86
C TRP A 353 40.24 -2.61 1.46
N ALA A 354 39.55 -1.62 2.01
CA ALA A 354 39.83 -0.20 1.78
C ALA A 354 41.23 0.21 2.29
N ALA A 355 41.60 -0.24 3.50
CA ALA A 355 42.93 0.00 4.07
C ALA A 355 44.05 -0.63 3.23
N LYS A 356 43.84 -1.84 2.71
CA LYS A 356 44.78 -2.49 1.77
C LYS A 356 44.93 -1.68 0.48
N LYS A 357 43.82 -1.12 -0.03
CA LYS A 357 43.80 -0.26 -1.22
C LYS A 357 44.61 1.02 -1.01
N ARG A 358 44.41 1.68 0.14
CA ARG A 358 45.17 2.85 0.59
C ARG A 358 46.67 2.56 0.70
N LYS A 359 47.05 1.50 1.41
CA LYS A 359 48.47 1.11 1.58
C LYS A 359 49.18 0.87 0.26
N ARG A 360 48.51 0.24 -0.72
CA ARG A 360 49.10 0.05 -2.07
C ARG A 360 49.30 1.37 -2.82
N TYR A 361 48.37 2.31 -2.67
CA TYR A 361 48.51 3.64 -3.25
C TYR A 361 49.65 4.43 -2.61
N GLU A 362 49.80 4.38 -1.29
CA GLU A 362 50.89 5.06 -0.57
C GLU A 362 52.28 4.51 -0.95
N ILE A 363 52.41 3.22 -1.26
CA ILE A 363 53.69 2.60 -1.66
C ILE A 363 54.04 2.87 -3.14
N HIS A 364 53.06 2.77 -4.04
CA HIS A 364 53.31 2.71 -5.48
C HIS A 364 52.74 3.91 -6.26
N GLY A 365 52.07 4.84 -5.59
CA GLY A 365 51.43 6.00 -6.20
C GLY A 365 50.33 5.64 -7.19
N THR A 366 50.14 6.51 -8.19
CA THR A 366 49.11 6.41 -9.24
C THR A 366 49.31 5.21 -10.19
N GLY A 367 50.50 4.60 -10.23
CA GLY A 367 50.83 3.49 -11.14
C GLY A 367 50.12 2.16 -10.86
N THR A 368 49.40 2.04 -9.73
CA THR A 368 48.70 0.80 -9.34
C THR A 368 47.21 0.78 -9.69
N GLY A 369 46.68 1.85 -10.31
CA GLY A 369 45.28 1.92 -10.70
C GLY A 369 44.28 1.87 -9.53
N GLN A 370 44.72 2.09 -8.28
CA GLN A 370 43.84 2.00 -7.11
C GLN A 370 42.73 3.05 -7.12
N LEU A 371 42.98 4.22 -7.71
CA LEU A 371 41.99 5.27 -7.91
C LEU A 371 41.38 5.25 -9.33
N TYR A 372 41.50 4.13 -10.07
CA TYR A 372 40.87 3.93 -11.38
C TYR A 372 41.14 5.05 -12.41
N ASN A 373 42.39 5.51 -12.49
CA ASN A 373 42.82 6.63 -13.35
C ASN A 373 42.19 7.99 -13.02
N TYR A 374 41.73 8.19 -11.79
CA TYR A 374 41.31 9.50 -11.30
C TYR A 374 42.48 10.50 -11.29
N ASP A 375 42.27 11.65 -11.93
CA ASP A 375 43.27 12.72 -12.04
C ASP A 375 43.32 13.56 -10.76
N VAL A 376 44.13 13.10 -9.81
CA VAL A 376 44.33 13.75 -8.50
C VAL A 376 44.91 15.16 -8.65
N LEU A 377 45.77 15.40 -9.64
CA LEU A 377 46.39 16.72 -9.83
C LEU A 377 45.36 17.76 -10.27
N ARG A 378 44.42 17.36 -11.12
CA ARG A 378 43.37 18.26 -11.63
C ARG A 378 42.23 18.47 -10.64
N TYR A 379 41.79 17.41 -9.96
CA TYR A 379 40.56 17.42 -9.16
C TYR A 379 40.79 17.40 -7.64
N GLY A 380 42.00 17.12 -7.19
CA GLY A 380 42.37 17.03 -5.77
C GLY A 380 41.99 15.71 -5.09
N GLU A 381 42.71 15.38 -4.02
CA GLU A 381 42.51 14.18 -3.18
C GLU A 381 41.87 14.47 -1.82
N THR A 382 41.65 15.74 -1.49
CA THR A 382 41.01 16.14 -0.22
C THR A 382 39.75 16.95 -0.47
N TYR A 383 38.76 16.74 0.39
CA TYR A 383 37.52 17.50 0.43
C TYR A 383 37.39 18.18 1.79
N LYS A 384 37.07 19.48 1.80
CA LYS A 384 36.86 20.25 3.03
C LYS A 384 35.40 20.68 3.12
N ASP A 385 34.68 20.19 4.14
CA ASP A 385 33.28 20.53 4.37
C ASP A 385 33.07 21.82 5.19
N GLY A 386 34.17 22.50 5.53
CA GLY A 386 34.21 23.69 6.38
C GLY A 386 34.52 23.39 7.86
N LEU A 387 34.34 22.15 8.32
CA LEU A 387 34.62 21.71 9.68
C LEU A 387 35.79 20.73 9.75
N LYS A 388 35.84 19.79 8.81
CA LYS A 388 36.89 18.78 8.69
C LYS A 388 37.36 18.67 7.23
N THR A 389 38.59 18.18 7.10
CA THR A 389 39.16 17.79 5.81
C THR A 389 39.15 16.27 5.76
N ALA A 390 38.56 15.69 4.70
CA ALA A 390 38.50 14.26 4.48
C ALA A 390 39.35 13.88 3.26
N HIS A 391 40.18 12.85 3.40
CA HIS A 391 40.93 12.31 2.28
C HIS A 391 40.06 11.38 1.44
N ILE A 392 40.37 11.24 0.15
CA ILE A 392 39.59 10.41 -0.80
C ILE A 392 39.45 8.96 -0.31
N PHE A 393 40.48 8.38 0.32
CA PHE A 393 40.40 7.02 0.88
C PHE A 393 39.48 6.91 2.10
N ASP A 394 39.34 7.95 2.92
CA ASP A 394 38.42 7.94 4.07
C ASP A 394 36.96 7.98 3.58
N VAL A 395 36.72 8.77 2.52
CA VAL A 395 35.43 8.83 1.82
C VAL A 395 35.15 7.51 1.09
N LEU A 396 36.15 6.90 0.47
CA LEU A 396 36.05 5.59 -0.20
C LEU A 396 35.68 4.48 0.79
N GLU A 397 36.31 4.43 1.97
CA GLU A 397 35.97 3.45 3.01
C GLU A 397 34.51 3.62 3.47
N THR A 398 34.07 4.86 3.66
CA THR A 398 32.69 5.19 4.04
C THR A 398 31.70 4.80 2.94
N TYR A 399 32.00 5.15 1.69
CA TYR A 399 31.21 4.79 0.51
C TYR A 399 31.10 3.28 0.36
N ALA A 400 32.22 2.56 0.49
CA ALA A 400 32.26 1.10 0.35
C ALA A 400 31.41 0.40 1.42
N GLN A 401 31.47 0.86 2.68
CA GLN A 401 30.62 0.33 3.76
C GLN A 401 29.13 0.59 3.49
N ALA A 402 28.77 1.81 3.09
CA ALA A 402 27.38 2.14 2.74
C ALA A 402 26.90 1.34 1.54
N TYR A 403 27.76 1.13 0.54
CA TYR A 403 27.46 0.34 -0.65
C TYR A 403 27.21 -1.11 -0.29
N PHE A 404 28.07 -1.69 0.55
CA PHE A 404 27.91 -3.05 1.07
C PHE A 404 26.54 -3.25 1.74
N ILE A 405 26.14 -2.34 2.63
CA ILE A 405 24.82 -2.37 3.28
C ILE A 405 23.68 -2.24 2.25
N TYR A 406 23.84 -1.34 1.28
CA TYR A 406 22.83 -1.04 0.27
C TYR A 406 22.54 -2.21 -0.68
N VAL A 407 23.58 -2.92 -1.14
CA VAL A 407 23.44 -3.96 -2.19
C VAL A 407 23.07 -5.34 -1.67
N ILE A 408 23.07 -5.56 -0.35
CA ILE A 408 22.69 -6.85 0.23
C ILE A 408 21.25 -7.20 -0.13
N GLN A 409 21.13 -8.30 -0.89
CA GLN A 409 19.86 -8.81 -1.34
C GLN A 409 19.11 -9.62 -0.29
N SER A 410 19.80 -10.12 0.74
CA SER A 410 19.15 -10.83 1.84
C SER A 410 18.35 -9.86 2.71
N SER A 411 17.46 -10.38 3.58
CA SER A 411 16.77 -9.53 4.54
C SER A 411 17.78 -8.95 5.52
N LEU A 412 17.59 -7.69 5.90
CA LEU A 412 18.37 -7.07 6.97
C LEU A 412 17.77 -7.40 8.35
N ILE A 413 16.71 -8.20 8.40
CA ILE A 413 16.01 -8.59 9.62
C ILE A 413 16.53 -9.97 10.07
N VAL A 414 16.87 -10.05 11.34
CA VAL A 414 17.21 -11.28 12.07
C VAL A 414 16.20 -11.44 13.20
N SER A 415 15.50 -12.56 13.26
CA SER A 415 14.39 -12.73 14.21
C SER A 415 14.17 -14.17 14.66
N ASN A 416 13.62 -14.34 15.87
CA ASN A 416 13.22 -15.66 16.40
C ASN A 416 11.85 -16.14 15.90
N TYR A 417 11.23 -15.39 14.98
CA TYR A 417 10.00 -15.74 14.27
C TYR A 417 10.13 -15.29 12.81
N ALA A 418 9.43 -15.93 11.88
CA ALA A 418 9.57 -15.62 10.46
C ALA A 418 8.92 -14.27 10.09
N VAL A 419 9.70 -13.39 9.43
CA VAL A 419 9.21 -12.12 8.87
C VAL A 419 9.46 -12.10 7.36
N ARG A 420 8.41 -11.94 6.56
CA ARG A 420 8.48 -11.89 5.09
C ARG A 420 8.69 -10.47 4.56
N THR A 421 9.72 -10.28 3.75
CA THR A 421 9.99 -9.04 3.01
C THR A 421 9.80 -9.25 1.51
N ASP A 422 9.42 -8.20 0.79
CA ASP A 422 9.14 -8.22 -0.67
C ASP A 422 9.76 -7.01 -1.38
N ASN A 423 10.88 -6.53 -0.81
CA ASN A 423 11.72 -5.50 -1.41
C ASN A 423 12.36 -6.09 -2.68
N MET A 424 12.25 -5.37 -3.80
CA MET A 424 12.75 -5.85 -5.09
C MET A 424 13.99 -5.08 -5.52
N PHE A 425 15.07 -5.81 -5.78
CA PHE A 425 16.33 -5.30 -6.30
C PHE A 425 16.24 -5.18 -7.83
N LEU A 426 16.45 -3.98 -8.36
CA LEU A 426 16.49 -3.69 -9.79
C LEU A 426 17.95 -3.51 -10.19
N ASP A 427 18.44 -4.36 -11.09
CA ASP A 427 19.80 -4.27 -11.63
C ASP A 427 19.76 -4.27 -13.16
N GLY A 428 20.40 -3.25 -13.75
CA GLY A 428 20.60 -3.11 -15.19
C GLY A 428 22.07 -3.21 -15.62
N GLY A 429 22.97 -3.64 -14.73
CA GLY A 429 24.41 -3.76 -14.96
C GLY A 429 25.26 -2.56 -14.47
N ASN A 430 24.61 -1.54 -13.91
CA ASN A 430 25.24 -0.33 -13.37
C ASN A 430 24.94 -0.18 -11.87
N PHE A 431 24.53 1.01 -11.43
CA PHE A 431 24.07 1.26 -10.07
C PHE A 431 22.70 0.60 -9.86
N PRO A 432 22.53 -0.29 -8.86
CA PRO A 432 21.26 -0.95 -8.61
C PRO A 432 20.28 -0.03 -7.87
N LEU A 433 18.98 -0.29 -8.00
CA LEU A 433 17.92 0.44 -7.28
C LEU A 433 17.00 -0.51 -6.53
N TRP A 434 16.40 -0.02 -5.44
CA TRP A 434 15.44 -0.79 -4.65
C TRP A 434 14.01 -0.26 -4.81
N LEU A 435 13.07 -1.17 -5.10
CA LEU A 435 11.65 -0.91 -4.98
C LEU A 435 11.14 -1.35 -3.60
N THR A 436 10.91 -0.36 -2.74
CA THR A 436 10.55 -0.55 -1.32
C THR A 436 9.13 -0.09 -0.96
N ASP A 437 8.36 0.45 -1.91
CA ASP A 437 6.98 0.89 -1.65
C ASP A 437 6.07 -0.30 -1.29
N PHE A 438 5.55 -0.30 -0.06
CA PHE A 438 4.65 -1.32 0.46
C PHE A 438 3.25 -1.31 -0.17
N PHE A 439 2.84 -0.20 -0.79
CA PHE A 439 1.45 0.01 -1.24
C PHE A 439 1.25 -0.24 -2.74
N SER A 440 2.26 -0.75 -3.44
CA SER A 440 2.15 -1.06 -4.86
C SER A 440 1.27 -2.29 -5.13
N GLU A 441 0.66 -2.34 -6.32
CA GLU A 441 -0.21 -3.44 -6.73
C GLU A 441 0.53 -4.65 -7.31
N SER A 442 1.81 -4.51 -7.69
CA SER A 442 2.57 -5.61 -8.30
C SER A 442 2.98 -6.64 -7.25
N GLU A 443 2.80 -7.92 -7.60
CA GLU A 443 3.44 -9.02 -6.88
C GLU A 443 4.94 -8.99 -7.16
N ARG A 444 5.74 -9.23 -6.12
CA ARG A 444 7.20 -9.17 -6.16
C ARG A 444 7.75 -10.44 -5.54
N SER A 445 8.98 -10.81 -5.93
CA SER A 445 9.71 -11.87 -5.23
C SER A 445 9.83 -11.54 -3.75
N SER A 446 9.51 -12.51 -2.89
CA SER A 446 9.60 -12.36 -1.45
C SER A 446 10.73 -13.20 -0.86
N ARG A 447 11.28 -12.75 0.26
CA ARG A 447 12.26 -13.46 1.09
C ARG A 447 11.79 -13.44 2.55
N HIS A 448 12.42 -14.24 3.39
CA HIS A 448 12.17 -14.24 4.84
C HIS A 448 13.39 -13.69 5.60
N SER A 449 13.15 -13.26 6.84
CA SER A 449 14.20 -12.89 7.79
C SER A 449 15.16 -14.05 8.05
N HIS A 450 16.37 -13.72 8.47
CA HIS A 450 17.31 -14.71 8.97
C HIS A 450 16.86 -15.22 10.33
N ILE A 451 17.13 -16.49 10.59
CA ILE A 451 16.88 -17.10 11.90
C ILE A 451 17.82 -16.46 12.92
N LEU A 452 17.26 -15.95 14.01
CA LEU A 452 18.05 -15.44 15.11
C LEU A 452 18.70 -16.59 15.89
N ASP A 453 20.00 -16.73 15.70
CA ASP A 453 20.87 -17.49 16.58
C ASP A 453 21.31 -16.57 17.74
N PHE A 454 20.86 -16.85 18.96
CA PHE A 454 21.15 -15.99 20.11
C PHE A 454 22.65 -15.92 20.46
N ASP A 455 23.46 -16.93 20.10
CA ASP A 455 24.90 -16.91 20.37
C ASP A 455 25.65 -15.81 19.59
N ILE A 456 25.07 -15.30 18.50
CA ILE A 456 25.66 -14.16 17.77
C ILE A 456 25.51 -12.84 18.53
N LEU A 457 24.59 -12.80 19.51
CA LEU A 457 24.32 -11.64 20.38
C LEU A 457 24.97 -11.79 21.76
N ARG A 458 25.58 -12.94 22.07
CA ARG A 458 26.23 -13.23 23.35
C ARG A 458 27.74 -12.97 23.23
N LEU A 459 28.25 -12.04 24.04
CA LEU A 459 29.69 -11.72 24.08
C LEU A 459 30.48 -12.62 25.04
N GLY A 460 29.80 -13.25 25.99
CA GLY A 460 30.37 -14.12 27.00
C GLY A 460 30.32 -15.59 26.59
N ARG A 461 29.88 -16.45 27.52
CA ARG A 461 29.66 -17.87 27.21
C ARG A 461 28.51 -18.05 26.21
N LYS A 462 28.61 -19.09 25.39
CA LYS A 462 27.67 -19.45 24.32
C LYS A 462 27.04 -20.80 24.61
N VAL A 463 25.81 -21.00 24.16
CA VAL A 463 25.12 -22.29 24.37
C VAL A 463 25.74 -23.35 23.48
N ILE A 464 26.08 -23.01 22.24
CA ILE A 464 26.84 -23.88 21.35
C ILE A 464 28.33 -23.55 21.50
N GLU A 465 29.10 -24.54 21.94
CA GLU A 465 30.55 -24.43 22.02
C GLU A 465 31.14 -24.19 20.62
N ASN A 466 31.99 -23.17 20.49
CA ASN A 466 32.63 -22.78 19.22
C ASN A 466 31.67 -22.57 18.05
N ASN A 467 30.49 -21.98 18.29
CA ASN A 467 29.54 -21.64 17.24
C ASN A 467 30.22 -20.83 16.10
N PRO A 468 30.24 -21.34 14.84
CA PRO A 468 30.93 -20.69 13.73
C PRO A 468 30.32 -19.33 13.33
N LYS A 469 29.08 -19.06 13.75
CA LYS A 469 28.39 -17.79 13.49
C LYS A 469 28.69 -16.73 14.53
N ALA A 470 29.34 -17.07 15.64
CA ALA A 470 29.58 -16.10 16.70
C ALA A 470 30.44 -14.93 16.23
N GLY A 471 30.03 -13.70 16.56
CA GLY A 471 30.71 -12.48 16.11
C GLY A 471 30.44 -12.08 14.66
N SER A 472 29.59 -12.80 13.92
CA SER A 472 29.28 -12.49 12.51
C SER A 472 28.29 -11.35 12.31
N PHE A 473 27.45 -11.05 13.30
CA PHE A 473 26.40 -10.03 13.19
C PHE A 473 26.93 -8.64 13.50
N GLU A 474 27.02 -7.78 12.48
CA GLU A 474 27.52 -6.41 12.63
C GLU A 474 26.43 -5.34 12.52
N PHE A 475 25.45 -5.51 11.63
CA PHE A 475 24.38 -4.53 11.37
C PHE A 475 23.08 -5.22 10.94
N GLY A 476 21.96 -4.50 11.08
CA GLY A 476 20.63 -4.98 10.71
C GLY A 476 19.59 -4.72 11.81
N VAL A 477 18.45 -5.39 11.67
CA VAL A 477 17.32 -5.27 12.58
C VAL A 477 17.12 -6.59 13.31
N VAL A 478 17.35 -6.60 14.61
CA VAL A 478 17.04 -7.73 15.49
C VAL A 478 15.60 -7.56 15.98
N ALA A 479 14.74 -8.56 15.74
CA ALA A 479 13.36 -8.58 16.22
C ALA A 479 13.11 -9.83 17.07
N ILE A 480 12.85 -9.65 18.36
CA ILE A 480 12.69 -10.74 19.32
C ILE A 480 11.29 -10.71 19.90
N THR A 481 10.49 -11.75 19.63
CA THR A 481 9.22 -11.92 20.33
C THR A 481 9.41 -12.70 21.62
N GLU A 482 8.66 -12.33 22.65
CA GLU A 482 8.64 -12.96 23.98
C GLU A 482 10.03 -12.97 24.66
N ILE A 483 10.73 -11.82 24.63
CA ILE A 483 12.09 -11.69 25.17
C ILE A 483 12.19 -12.09 26.64
N GLY A 484 11.13 -11.90 27.43
CA GLY A 484 11.11 -12.29 28.84
C GLY A 484 11.19 -13.80 29.04
N LYS A 485 10.69 -14.61 28.10
CA LYS A 485 10.83 -16.09 28.18
C LYS A 485 12.25 -16.56 27.91
N GLU A 486 12.98 -15.86 27.04
CA GLU A 486 14.39 -16.16 26.73
C GLU A 486 15.33 -15.66 27.85
N ARG A 487 15.07 -14.45 28.37
CA ARG A 487 15.97 -13.79 29.32
C ARG A 487 15.63 -14.03 30.78
N GLY A 488 14.40 -14.38 31.10
CA GLY A 488 13.90 -14.50 32.46
C GLY A 488 13.81 -13.16 33.20
N ASN A 489 13.02 -13.15 34.27
CA ASN A 489 12.94 -12.02 35.18
C ASN A 489 13.95 -12.14 36.35
N ASN A 490 14.14 -11.07 37.12
CA ASN A 490 15.09 -11.08 38.23
C ASN A 490 14.78 -12.12 39.32
N LEU A 491 13.52 -12.55 39.49
CA LEU A 491 13.11 -13.55 40.48
C LEU A 491 13.50 -14.96 40.02
N GLU A 492 13.22 -15.29 38.76
CA GLU A 492 13.61 -16.56 38.11
C GLU A 492 15.13 -16.71 38.08
N LEU A 493 15.85 -15.62 37.85
CA LEU A 493 17.31 -15.63 37.79
C LEU A 493 17.99 -15.60 39.18
N LYS A 494 17.26 -15.66 40.31
CA LYS A 494 17.88 -15.55 41.66
C LYS A 494 18.90 -16.66 41.92
N GLU A 495 18.58 -17.89 41.54
CA GLU A 495 19.39 -19.08 41.84
C GLU A 495 20.57 -19.26 40.87
N ILE A 496 20.51 -18.61 39.70
CA ILE A 496 21.55 -18.69 38.67
C ILE A 496 22.76 -17.85 39.08
N LYS A 497 23.96 -18.44 39.00
CA LYS A 497 25.23 -17.78 39.35
C LYS A 497 26.06 -17.46 38.10
N LYS A 498 26.73 -16.31 38.11
CA LYS A 498 27.64 -15.88 37.02
C LYS A 498 28.86 -16.82 36.85
N ILE A 499 29.28 -17.47 37.92
CA ILE A 499 30.47 -18.35 37.96
C ILE A 499 30.15 -19.76 37.43
N ALA A 500 28.86 -20.09 37.20
CA ALA A 500 28.49 -21.42 36.70
C ALA A 500 29.19 -21.75 35.38
N GLU A 501 29.56 -23.02 35.22
CA GLU A 501 30.23 -23.53 34.01
C GLU A 501 29.27 -23.54 32.81
N GLU A 502 28.00 -23.88 33.03
CA GLU A 502 27.00 -23.84 31.99
C GLU A 502 26.63 -22.40 31.59
N THR A 503 26.37 -22.21 30.30
CA THR A 503 25.93 -20.91 29.76
C THR A 503 24.56 -20.54 30.29
N ASN A 504 24.45 -19.32 30.81
CA ASN A 504 23.23 -18.78 31.38
C ASN A 504 23.14 -17.26 31.19
N GLN A 505 21.98 -16.70 31.52
CA GLN A 505 21.65 -15.30 31.28
C GLN A 505 22.52 -14.30 32.06
N LYS A 506 23.30 -14.74 33.06
CA LYS A 506 24.23 -13.88 33.82
C LYS A 506 25.68 -13.95 33.33
N ASN A 507 26.08 -15.02 32.63
CA ASN A 507 27.46 -15.22 32.15
C ASN A 507 27.61 -15.09 30.62
N ASP A 508 26.52 -14.92 29.88
CA ASP A 508 26.50 -14.78 28.42
C ASP A 508 26.79 -13.34 27.90
N LEU A 509 26.80 -12.35 28.79
CA LEU A 509 27.05 -10.93 28.49
C LEU A 509 26.14 -10.32 27.40
N PHE A 510 24.93 -10.84 27.23
CA PHE A 510 23.96 -10.31 26.27
C PHE A 510 23.60 -8.82 26.53
N ASN A 511 23.44 -8.43 27.80
CA ASN A 511 23.15 -7.03 28.14
C ASN A 511 24.30 -6.09 27.76
N SER A 512 25.55 -6.56 27.89
CA SER A 512 26.73 -5.80 27.45
C SER A 512 26.73 -5.64 25.93
N TRP A 513 26.30 -6.66 25.19
CA TRP A 513 26.12 -6.56 23.74
C TRP A 513 25.11 -5.47 23.39
N LEU A 514 23.94 -5.43 24.05
CA LEU A 514 22.95 -4.37 23.81
C LEU A 514 23.53 -2.96 24.00
N LYS A 515 24.36 -2.76 25.04
CA LYS A 515 25.04 -1.49 25.33
C LYS A 515 26.04 -1.07 24.25
N MET A 516 26.79 -2.03 23.70
CA MET A 516 27.91 -1.76 22.79
C MET A 516 27.59 -1.93 21.30
N SER A 517 26.46 -2.56 20.97
CA SER A 517 26.03 -2.91 19.61
C SER A 517 26.08 -1.75 18.61
N ARG A 518 25.92 -0.50 19.08
CA ARG A 518 26.07 0.71 18.27
C ARG A 518 27.43 0.78 17.55
N HIS A 519 28.50 0.40 18.23
CA HIS A 519 29.87 0.64 17.77
C HIS A 519 30.28 -0.26 16.60
N SER A 520 29.69 -1.47 16.49
CA SER A 520 29.97 -2.37 15.37
C SER A 520 29.34 -1.89 14.06
N ALA A 521 28.24 -1.14 14.13
CA ALA A 521 27.37 -0.85 12.99
C ALA A 521 27.36 0.62 12.54
N THR A 522 28.26 1.47 13.04
CA THR A 522 28.22 2.91 12.74
C THR A 522 29.00 3.23 11.46
N VAL A 523 28.30 3.74 10.45
CA VAL A 523 28.87 4.23 9.18
C VAL A 523 28.43 5.68 9.00
N ASP A 524 29.39 6.58 8.78
CA ASP A 524 29.19 8.03 8.68
C ASP A 524 28.33 8.62 9.82
N ASN A 525 28.66 8.24 11.07
CA ASN A 525 27.96 8.64 12.30
C ASN A 525 26.52 8.12 12.45
N PHE A 526 26.03 7.29 11.52
CA PHE A 526 24.72 6.66 11.59
C PHE A 526 24.82 5.18 12.00
N PRO A 527 24.13 4.74 13.07
CA PRO A 527 24.14 3.34 13.48
C PRO A 527 23.14 2.51 12.68
N PHE A 528 23.64 1.54 11.91
CA PHE A 528 22.83 0.60 11.12
C PHE A 528 22.35 -0.61 11.94
N ILE A 529 22.02 -0.39 13.23
CA ILE A 529 21.56 -1.47 14.12
C ILE A 529 20.32 -1.04 14.92
N LYS A 530 19.24 -1.81 14.70
CA LYS A 530 17.94 -1.86 15.38
C LYS A 530 17.79 -3.08 16.30
N VAL A 531 17.36 -2.94 17.56
CA VAL A 531 16.84 -4.05 18.38
C VAL A 531 15.42 -3.73 18.82
N PHE A 532 14.45 -4.49 18.32
CA PHE A 532 13.07 -4.48 18.78
C PHE A 532 12.77 -5.76 19.54
N ALA A 533 12.21 -5.62 20.74
CA ALA A 533 11.70 -6.73 21.52
C ALA A 533 10.25 -6.50 21.89
N ASP A 534 9.47 -7.56 22.08
CA ASP A 534 8.12 -7.46 22.63
C ASP A 534 7.96 -8.22 23.95
N GLU A 535 7.10 -7.68 24.82
CA GLU A 535 6.76 -8.30 26.10
C GLU A 535 5.36 -7.85 26.57
N GLN A 536 4.74 -8.58 27.48
CA GLN A 536 3.48 -8.21 28.11
C GLN A 536 3.64 -7.10 29.13
N ARG A 537 4.68 -7.20 29.97
CA ARG A 537 4.98 -6.28 31.06
C ARG A 537 6.44 -5.84 30.99
N PRO A 538 6.74 -4.55 31.15
CA PRO A 538 8.12 -4.09 31.16
C PRO A 538 8.97 -4.76 32.25
N GLU A 539 8.41 -5.09 33.41
CA GLU A 539 9.16 -5.68 34.53
C GLU A 539 9.57 -7.14 34.30
N SER A 540 8.98 -7.83 33.32
CA SER A 540 9.34 -9.20 32.98
C SER A 540 10.73 -9.30 32.35
N TRP A 541 11.24 -8.20 31.78
CA TRP A 541 12.61 -8.15 31.29
C TRP A 541 13.53 -7.56 32.35
N GLY A 542 14.70 -8.19 32.56
CA GLY A 542 15.67 -7.77 33.57
C GLY A 542 15.98 -6.27 33.53
N ALA A 543 16.04 -5.64 34.71
CA ALA A 543 16.12 -4.18 34.86
C ALA A 543 17.25 -3.53 34.05
N ASP A 544 18.45 -4.12 34.07
CA ASP A 544 19.63 -3.61 33.35
C ASP A 544 19.42 -3.56 31.82
N ALA A 545 18.71 -4.53 31.25
CA ALA A 545 18.40 -4.53 29.82
C ALA A 545 17.23 -3.58 29.49
N ARG A 546 16.23 -3.53 30.38
CA ARG A 546 15.06 -2.67 30.26
C ARG A 546 15.44 -1.19 30.27
N GLU A 547 16.36 -0.76 31.14
CA GLU A 547 16.79 0.63 31.25
C GLU A 547 17.42 1.19 29.98
N LEU A 548 18.02 0.33 29.16
CA LEU A 548 18.58 0.69 27.84
C LEU A 548 17.51 0.95 26.78
N ALA A 549 16.29 0.43 27.01
CA ALA A 549 15.21 0.49 26.06
C ALA A 549 14.30 1.71 26.30
N GLU A 550 13.75 2.26 25.21
CA GLU A 550 12.49 2.98 25.33
C GLU A 550 11.33 1.97 25.32
N VAL A 551 10.47 2.07 26.33
CA VAL A 551 9.27 1.24 26.47
C VAL A 551 8.13 1.92 25.72
N VAL A 552 7.59 1.20 24.73
CA VAL A 552 6.48 1.62 23.89
C VAL A 552 5.25 0.80 24.26
N THR A 553 4.42 1.36 25.14
CA THR A 553 3.22 0.68 25.65
C THR A 553 2.01 0.97 24.77
N ILE A 554 1.31 -0.08 24.33
CA ILE A 554 0.07 0.02 23.57
C ILE A 554 -1.10 0.29 24.54
N LEU A 555 -1.57 1.54 24.57
CA LEU A 555 -2.70 1.95 25.40
C LEU A 555 -4.00 1.35 24.84
N SER A 556 -4.26 1.59 23.56
CA SER A 556 -5.43 1.09 22.84
C SER A 556 -5.13 0.83 21.37
N ALA A 557 -5.87 -0.12 20.80
CA ALA A 557 -5.87 -0.40 19.36
C ALA A 557 -7.23 0.04 18.80
N GLY A 558 -7.25 1.05 17.94
CA GLY A 558 -8.47 1.51 17.29
C GLY A 558 -9.00 0.49 16.29
N GLU A 559 -10.30 0.60 15.99
CA GLU A 559 -10.97 -0.18 14.95
C GLU A 559 -10.35 0.05 13.58
N GLN A 560 -10.59 -0.90 12.67
CA GLN A 560 -10.16 -0.75 11.28
C GLN A 560 -10.94 0.37 10.60
N ARG A 561 -10.21 1.23 9.89
CA ARG A 561 -10.72 2.35 9.11
C ARG A 561 -10.24 2.24 7.67
N ILE A 562 -10.95 2.89 6.76
CA ILE A 562 -10.63 2.88 5.33
C ILE A 562 -10.12 4.26 4.90
N ALA A 563 -8.96 4.30 4.24
CA ALA A 563 -8.35 5.55 3.78
C ALA A 563 -9.05 6.14 2.53
N MET A 564 -9.85 5.33 1.83
CA MET A 564 -10.56 5.70 0.61
C MET A 564 -11.72 6.67 0.91
N PRO A 565 -11.74 7.87 0.30
CA PRO A 565 -12.83 8.83 0.49
C PRO A 565 -14.19 8.26 0.06
N PHE A 566 -15.27 8.64 0.77
CA PHE A 566 -16.66 8.28 0.44
C PHE A 566 -16.98 6.78 0.37
N TYR A 567 -16.13 5.91 0.91
CA TYR A 567 -16.36 4.46 0.86
C TYR A 567 -17.40 3.96 1.88
N THR A 568 -17.73 4.75 2.89
CA THR A 568 -18.68 4.39 3.96
C THR A 568 -20.05 3.95 3.44
N ILE A 569 -20.55 4.59 2.37
CA ILE A 569 -21.83 4.21 1.74
C ILE A 569 -21.70 2.85 1.04
N GLU A 570 -20.61 2.63 0.31
CA GLU A 570 -20.35 1.36 -0.40
C GLU A 570 -20.17 0.20 0.60
N GLU A 571 -19.45 0.45 1.69
CA GLU A 571 -19.26 -0.49 2.80
C GLU A 571 -20.60 -0.87 3.45
N MET A 572 -21.43 0.12 3.79
CA MET A 572 -22.76 -0.11 4.38
C MET A 572 -23.64 -1.00 3.49
N ILE A 573 -23.67 -0.75 2.18
CA ILE A 573 -24.45 -1.57 1.23
C ILE A 573 -23.92 -3.01 1.19
N CYS A 574 -22.59 -3.17 1.14
CA CYS A 574 -21.96 -4.49 1.12
C CYS A 574 -22.23 -5.29 2.40
N GLU A 575 -22.08 -4.65 3.56
CA GLU A 575 -22.31 -5.29 4.87
C GLU A 575 -23.78 -5.63 5.08
N GLN A 576 -24.71 -4.74 4.72
CA GLN A 576 -26.14 -5.01 4.84
C GLN A 576 -26.56 -6.18 3.95
N ALA A 577 -26.04 -6.25 2.72
CA ALA A 577 -26.30 -7.38 1.82
C ALA A 577 -25.72 -8.69 2.36
N TYR A 578 -24.50 -8.65 2.91
CA TYR A 578 -23.83 -9.81 3.48
C TYR A 578 -24.54 -10.34 4.73
N CYS A 579 -24.82 -9.49 5.72
CA CYS A 579 -25.45 -9.89 6.98
C CYS A 579 -26.87 -10.44 6.77
N LYS A 580 -27.66 -9.84 5.88
CA LYS A 580 -29.00 -10.35 5.54
C LYS A 580 -28.93 -11.72 4.86
N PHE A 581 -27.96 -11.91 3.97
CA PHE A 581 -27.75 -13.19 3.30
C PHE A 581 -27.23 -14.27 4.25
N LEU A 582 -26.32 -13.93 5.17
CA LEU A 582 -25.74 -14.89 6.11
C LEU A 582 -26.83 -15.55 6.97
N ARG A 583 -27.74 -14.75 7.56
CA ARG A 583 -28.88 -15.26 8.34
C ARG A 583 -29.76 -16.22 7.53
N LEU A 584 -30.09 -15.84 6.30
CA LEU A 584 -30.87 -16.69 5.40
C LEU A 584 -30.11 -17.97 5.02
N TYR A 585 -28.80 -17.88 4.84
CA TYR A 585 -27.94 -18.98 4.42
C TYR A 585 -27.70 -19.98 5.56
N GLU A 586 -27.58 -19.51 6.80
CA GLU A 586 -27.49 -20.36 8.00
C GLU A 586 -28.77 -21.18 8.19
N ASP A 587 -29.94 -20.52 8.17
CA ASP A 587 -31.25 -21.20 8.23
C ASP A 587 -31.41 -22.21 7.10
N PHE A 588 -30.96 -21.85 5.89
CA PHE A 588 -30.99 -22.74 4.74
C PHE A 588 -30.08 -23.95 4.92
N ARG A 589 -28.85 -23.77 5.40
CA ARG A 589 -27.89 -24.88 5.65
C ARG A 589 -28.37 -25.81 6.75
N PHE A 590 -29.08 -25.29 7.75
CA PHE A 590 -29.68 -26.09 8.80
C PHE A 590 -30.77 -27.02 8.25
N ARG A 591 -31.68 -26.48 7.43
CA ARG A 591 -32.82 -27.26 6.92
C ARG A 591 -32.49 -28.12 5.71
N ARG A 592 -31.49 -27.74 4.89
CA ARG A 592 -31.30 -28.30 3.55
C ARG A 592 -29.83 -28.54 3.18
N GLY A 593 -29.56 -29.73 2.66
CA GLY A 593 -28.27 -30.14 2.09
C GLY A 593 -28.14 -30.01 0.56
N ASP A 594 -29.21 -29.64 -0.15
CA ASP A 594 -29.25 -29.50 -1.62
C ASP A 594 -28.89 -28.09 -2.10
N ASN A 595 -28.42 -27.97 -3.35
CA ASN A 595 -28.08 -26.69 -3.97
C ASN A 595 -29.28 -26.13 -4.77
N THR A 596 -29.76 -24.95 -4.40
CA THR A 596 -30.95 -24.32 -5.00
C THR A 596 -30.59 -23.10 -5.86
N LEU A 597 -31.42 -22.79 -6.86
CA LEU A 597 -31.18 -21.68 -7.78
C LEU A 597 -31.14 -20.32 -7.07
N LEU A 598 -32.09 -20.08 -6.16
CA LEU A 598 -32.18 -18.82 -5.43
C LEU A 598 -30.94 -18.57 -4.57
N VAL A 599 -30.53 -19.57 -3.76
CA VAL A 599 -29.33 -19.46 -2.93
C VAL A 599 -28.08 -19.35 -3.80
N HIS A 600 -28.02 -20.06 -4.94
CA HIS A 600 -26.90 -19.96 -5.88
C HIS A 600 -26.72 -18.54 -6.44
N ILE A 601 -27.81 -17.89 -6.87
CA ILE A 601 -27.78 -16.52 -7.41
C ILE A 601 -27.42 -15.53 -6.30
N LEU A 602 -28.11 -15.58 -5.16
CA LEU A 602 -27.86 -14.67 -4.04
C LEU A 602 -26.43 -14.81 -3.52
N LYS A 603 -25.95 -16.04 -3.29
CA LYS A 603 -24.57 -16.33 -2.89
C LYS A 603 -23.57 -15.79 -3.91
N SER A 604 -23.85 -15.92 -5.21
CA SER A 604 -22.98 -15.42 -6.27
C SER A 604 -22.87 -13.90 -6.29
N VAL A 605 -23.97 -13.18 -6.03
CA VAL A 605 -23.99 -11.71 -5.97
C VAL A 605 -23.32 -11.23 -4.67
N VAL A 606 -23.75 -11.75 -3.53
CA VAL A 606 -23.22 -11.39 -2.21
C VAL A 606 -21.75 -11.73 -2.09
N ALA A 607 -21.29 -12.87 -2.61
CA ALA A 607 -19.87 -13.20 -2.62
C ALA A 607 -19.04 -12.21 -3.46
N LYS A 608 -19.58 -11.64 -4.54
CA LYS A 608 -18.87 -10.59 -5.30
C LYS A 608 -18.78 -9.29 -4.52
N LEU A 609 -19.86 -8.87 -3.87
CA LEU A 609 -19.88 -7.68 -3.00
C LEU A 609 -18.93 -7.86 -1.82
N TRP A 610 -18.99 -9.01 -1.15
CA TRP A 610 -18.12 -9.35 -0.03
C TRP A 610 -16.64 -9.38 -0.44
N LYS A 611 -16.28 -10.06 -1.55
CA LYS A 611 -14.91 -10.07 -2.09
C LYS A 611 -14.43 -8.67 -2.48
N HIS A 612 -15.32 -7.83 -3.02
CA HIS A 612 -14.98 -6.45 -3.34
C HIS A 612 -14.69 -5.65 -2.06
N ASN A 613 -15.55 -5.74 -1.05
CA ASN A 613 -15.38 -5.08 0.24
C ASN A 613 -14.11 -5.55 0.95
N GLU A 614 -13.88 -6.86 1.03
CA GLU A 614 -12.68 -7.46 1.60
C GLU A 614 -11.41 -6.94 0.89
N LYS A 615 -11.42 -6.89 -0.45
CA LYS A 615 -10.30 -6.35 -1.22
C LYS A 615 -10.03 -4.87 -0.89
N ILE A 616 -11.07 -4.05 -0.77
CA ILE A 616 -10.92 -2.63 -0.41
C ILE A 616 -10.40 -2.47 1.02
N LYS A 617 -10.94 -3.24 1.99
CA LYS A 617 -10.46 -3.25 3.39
C LYS A 617 -9.00 -3.71 3.50
N ASN A 618 -8.57 -4.68 2.70
CA ASN A 618 -7.19 -5.16 2.71
C ASN A 618 -6.21 -4.19 2.03
N LEU A 619 -6.61 -3.57 0.92
CA LEU A 619 -5.74 -2.65 0.17
C LEU A 619 -5.65 -1.26 0.81
N TYR A 620 -6.76 -0.74 1.33
CA TYR A 620 -6.89 0.65 1.77
C TYR A 620 -7.22 0.80 3.25
N GLY A 621 -7.31 -0.31 3.99
CA GLY A 621 -7.58 -0.30 5.42
C GLY A 621 -6.36 -0.02 6.28
N TYR A 622 -6.57 0.59 7.44
CA TYR A 622 -5.56 0.85 8.46
C TYR A 622 -6.20 0.86 9.86
N SER A 623 -5.39 0.69 10.90
CA SER A 623 -5.79 0.87 12.29
C SER A 623 -4.83 1.80 13.02
N VAL A 624 -5.32 2.55 14.00
CA VAL A 624 -4.52 3.52 14.76
C VAL A 624 -4.23 2.95 16.14
N LEU A 625 -2.95 2.78 16.47
CA LEU A 625 -2.51 2.44 17.82
C LEU A 625 -2.23 3.73 18.59
N ALA A 626 -2.80 3.84 19.78
CA ALA A 626 -2.42 4.86 20.76
C ALA A 626 -1.27 4.30 21.60
N LEU A 627 -0.10 4.91 21.48
CA LEU A 627 1.12 4.48 22.15
C LEU A 627 1.48 5.46 23.27
N ALA A 628 1.97 4.93 24.39
CA ALA A 628 2.68 5.67 25.41
C ALA A 628 4.16 5.33 25.30
N LYS A 629 4.98 6.35 25.03
CA LYS A 629 6.43 6.25 24.96
C LYS A 629 7.03 6.73 26.28
N GLN A 630 7.86 5.91 26.91
CA GLN A 630 8.56 6.22 28.16
C GLN A 630 9.96 5.61 28.18
N ARG A 631 10.85 6.16 29.02
CA ARG A 631 12.17 5.54 29.26
C ARG A 631 12.01 4.24 30.03
N GLY A 632 12.95 3.32 29.86
CA GLY A 632 12.98 2.02 30.52
C GLY A 632 13.05 2.05 32.05
N THR A 633 13.47 3.18 32.64
CA THR A 633 13.44 3.40 34.10
C THR A 633 12.01 3.54 34.65
N LEU A 634 11.02 3.86 33.81
CA LEU A 634 9.61 4.07 34.18
C LEU A 634 9.32 5.30 35.06
N ASP A 635 10.32 6.08 35.47
CA ASP A 635 10.17 7.23 36.38
C ASP A 635 9.68 8.54 35.70
N GLY A 636 9.41 8.52 34.40
CA GLY A 636 9.13 9.72 33.59
C GLY A 636 7.69 9.85 33.08
N LYS A 637 7.26 11.09 32.76
CA LYS A 637 5.97 11.34 32.09
C LYS A 637 5.94 10.67 30.72
N SER A 638 4.94 9.83 30.49
CA SER A 638 4.74 9.15 29.21
C SER A 638 4.29 10.13 28.12
N LYS A 639 4.93 10.06 26.94
CA LYS A 639 4.55 10.84 25.76
C LYS A 639 3.58 10.03 24.92
N ARG A 640 2.36 10.56 24.70
CA ARG A 640 1.38 9.93 23.83
C ARG A 640 1.73 10.14 22.36
N LYS A 641 1.81 9.04 21.60
CA LYS A 641 2.05 9.04 20.15
C LYS A 641 0.98 8.19 19.46
N LYS A 642 0.75 8.46 18.18
CA LYS A 642 -0.17 7.70 17.33
C LYS A 642 0.63 6.99 16.26
N TYR A 643 0.45 5.68 16.15
CA TYR A 643 1.08 4.82 15.16
C TYR A 643 0.03 4.20 14.25
N PHE A 644 0.32 4.03 12.96
CA PHE A 644 -0.66 3.54 11.99
C PHE A 644 -0.28 2.17 11.46
N LEU A 645 -1.05 1.15 11.77
CA LEU A 645 -0.90 -0.17 11.15
C LEU A 645 -1.68 -0.20 9.85
N CYS A 646 -0.98 -0.19 8.72
CA CYS A 646 -1.60 -0.24 7.39
C CYS A 646 -1.78 -1.69 6.94
N ASN A 647 -3.01 -2.09 6.60
CA ASN A 647 -3.34 -3.49 6.34
C ASN A 647 -2.51 -4.10 5.21
N ARG A 648 -2.35 -3.35 4.11
CA ARG A 648 -1.57 -3.77 2.93
C ARG A 648 -0.10 -4.04 3.25
N LYS A 649 0.47 -3.32 4.22
CA LYS A 649 1.85 -3.53 4.66
C LYS A 649 1.95 -4.77 5.54
N ILE A 650 1.20 -4.81 6.64
CA ILE A 650 1.41 -5.78 7.72
C ILE A 650 0.67 -7.12 7.52
N TYR A 651 -0.55 -7.11 6.98
CA TYR A 651 -1.37 -8.31 6.80
C TYR A 651 -1.19 -8.96 5.42
N ALA A 652 -0.17 -8.57 4.65
CA ALA A 652 0.18 -9.22 3.40
C ALA A 652 0.89 -10.57 3.62
N ARG A 653 0.56 -11.32 4.68
CA ARG A 653 1.30 -12.49 5.18
C ARG A 653 2.78 -12.14 5.49
N ARG A 654 2.99 -11.10 6.29
CA ARG A 654 4.33 -10.69 6.76
C ARG A 654 4.85 -11.56 7.88
N PHE A 655 3.96 -11.97 8.77
CA PHE A 655 4.27 -12.85 9.89
C PHE A 655 2.95 -13.50 10.31
N THR A 656 3.06 -14.49 11.18
CA THR A 656 1.93 -15.16 11.81
C THR A 656 2.05 -14.97 13.33
N THR A 657 0.92 -14.74 14.00
CA THR A 657 0.91 -14.47 15.45
C THR A 657 1.10 -15.75 16.27
N ASP A 658 0.90 -16.91 15.64
CA ASP A 658 1.01 -18.26 16.16
C ASP A 658 2.36 -18.90 15.76
N CYS A 659 3.45 -18.16 15.95
CA CYS A 659 4.80 -18.59 15.58
C CYS A 659 5.27 -19.89 16.27
N PHE A 660 4.64 -20.29 17.37
CA PHE A 660 4.91 -21.54 18.09
C PHE A 660 3.83 -22.62 17.88
N SER A 661 2.92 -22.45 16.92
CA SER A 661 1.84 -23.42 16.67
C SER A 661 2.35 -24.82 16.36
N ASP A 662 3.44 -24.95 15.59
CA ASP A 662 4.01 -26.26 15.24
C ASP A 662 4.52 -27.04 16.44
N TYR A 663 5.02 -26.37 17.48
CA TYR A 663 5.38 -27.02 18.75
C TYR A 663 4.16 -27.65 19.43
N PHE A 664 3.05 -26.92 19.49
CA PHE A 664 1.80 -27.45 20.07
C PHE A 664 1.16 -28.52 19.19
N ASN A 665 1.28 -28.42 17.87
CA ASN A 665 0.80 -29.44 16.93
C ASN A 665 1.52 -30.78 17.17
N ASP A 666 2.84 -30.74 17.34
CA ASP A 666 3.63 -31.95 17.64
C ASP A 666 3.21 -32.59 18.97
N LEU A 667 3.01 -31.78 20.03
CA LEU A 667 2.50 -32.27 21.32
C LEU A 667 1.10 -32.88 21.21
N ALA A 668 0.18 -32.20 20.51
CA ALA A 668 -1.20 -32.65 20.35
C ALA A 668 -1.28 -33.97 19.56
N ILE A 669 -0.48 -34.11 18.50
CA ILE A 669 -0.41 -35.35 17.71
C ILE A 669 0.12 -36.51 18.56
N LYS A 670 1.13 -36.26 19.40
CA LYS A 670 1.70 -37.27 20.31
C LYS A 670 0.70 -37.74 21.38
N ALA A 671 -0.19 -36.87 21.84
CA ALA A 671 -1.18 -37.19 22.86
C ALA A 671 -2.19 -38.25 22.39
N LYS A 672 -2.49 -38.31 21.08
CA LYS A 672 -3.49 -39.22 20.47
C LYS A 672 -4.89 -39.17 21.09
N ILE A 673 -5.17 -38.16 21.91
CA ILE A 673 -6.45 -37.89 22.56
C ILE A 673 -6.94 -36.53 22.09
N GLY A 674 -8.25 -36.41 21.85
CA GLY A 674 -8.94 -35.16 21.56
C GLY A 674 -9.81 -34.73 22.74
N ILE A 675 -10.42 -33.55 22.61
CA ILE A 675 -11.28 -32.98 23.67
C ILE A 675 -12.48 -33.87 24.01
N ASN A 676 -12.97 -34.70 23.07
CA ASN A 676 -14.07 -35.63 23.31
C ASN A 676 -13.66 -36.85 24.15
N ASP A 677 -12.36 -37.10 24.32
CA ASP A 677 -11.83 -38.20 25.12
C ASP A 677 -11.58 -37.77 26.57
N TYR A 678 -11.79 -36.49 26.90
CA TYR A 678 -11.58 -35.95 28.24
C TYR A 678 -12.80 -36.28 29.10
N GLU A 679 -12.57 -36.71 30.34
CA GLU A 679 -13.67 -36.97 31.28
C GLU A 679 -14.44 -35.68 31.58
N GLU A 680 -15.76 -35.72 31.42
CA GLU A 680 -16.66 -34.65 31.83
C GLU A 680 -17.05 -34.81 33.30
N TYR A 681 -17.26 -33.70 34.01
CA TYR A 681 -17.80 -33.76 35.37
C TYR A 681 -19.19 -34.41 35.37
N ALA A 682 -19.42 -35.33 36.29
CA ALA A 682 -20.68 -36.07 36.37
C ALA A 682 -21.88 -35.19 36.80
N LYS A 683 -21.62 -34.09 37.53
CA LYS A 683 -22.64 -33.17 38.09
C LYS A 683 -22.15 -31.72 38.06
N GLU A 684 -23.03 -30.79 38.44
CA GLU A 684 -22.70 -29.35 38.51
C GLU A 684 -21.61 -29.04 39.54
N LYS A 685 -21.44 -29.90 40.56
CA LYS A 685 -20.39 -29.81 41.57
C LYS A 685 -19.42 -30.99 41.43
N ALA A 686 -18.15 -30.67 41.24
CA ALA A 686 -17.08 -31.67 41.23
C ALA A 686 -17.02 -32.41 42.57
N SER A 687 -17.00 -33.74 42.50
CA SER A 687 -16.68 -34.63 43.60
C SER A 687 -15.20 -34.51 43.99
N VAL A 688 -14.84 -35.01 45.18
CA VAL A 688 -13.45 -34.99 45.66
C VAL A 688 -12.51 -35.76 44.70
N ASN A 689 -12.98 -36.87 44.13
CA ASN A 689 -12.19 -37.66 43.19
C ASN A 689 -11.94 -36.90 41.87
N GLU A 690 -12.97 -36.26 41.32
CA GLU A 690 -12.83 -35.42 40.11
C GLU A 690 -11.95 -34.18 40.38
N LEU A 691 -12.00 -33.60 41.58
CA LEU A 691 -11.09 -32.52 41.98
C LEU A 691 -9.63 -32.99 42.01
N LYS A 692 -9.37 -34.22 42.47
CA LYS A 692 -8.02 -34.81 42.49
C LYS A 692 -7.50 -35.14 41.10
N GLN A 693 -8.36 -35.53 40.16
CA GLN A 693 -7.99 -35.76 38.75
C GLN A 693 -7.52 -34.50 38.01
N GLN A 694 -7.78 -33.29 38.54
CA GLN A 694 -7.31 -32.05 37.93
C GLN A 694 -5.79 -31.88 37.98
N HIS A 695 -5.09 -32.61 38.87
CA HIS A 695 -3.67 -32.41 39.17
C HIS A 695 -3.33 -30.94 39.48
N SER A 696 -4.25 -30.23 40.15
CA SER A 696 -4.13 -28.81 40.46
C SER A 696 -3.29 -28.58 41.72
N TYR A 697 -2.30 -27.69 41.66
CA TYR A 697 -1.48 -27.30 42.81
C TYR A 697 -2.32 -26.76 43.99
N PHE A 698 -3.42 -26.07 43.70
CA PHE A 698 -4.31 -25.56 44.75
C PHE A 698 -5.05 -26.69 45.46
N ILE A 699 -5.60 -27.65 44.70
CA ILE A 699 -6.31 -28.80 45.26
C ILE A 699 -5.34 -29.72 46.00
N GLY A 700 -4.17 -30.04 45.41
CA GLY A 700 -3.12 -30.80 46.09
C GLY A 700 -2.68 -30.13 47.39
N GLY A 701 -2.51 -28.81 47.39
CA GLY A 701 -2.19 -28.03 48.59
C GLY A 701 -3.26 -28.08 49.68
N LEU A 702 -4.56 -28.17 49.33
CA LEU A 702 -5.65 -28.34 50.29
C LEU A 702 -5.68 -29.73 50.93
N TYR A 703 -5.29 -30.77 50.18
CA TYR A 703 -5.30 -32.16 50.66
C TYR A 703 -3.95 -32.64 51.20
N GLY A 704 -2.90 -31.81 51.14
CA GLY A 704 -1.56 -32.16 51.63
C GLY A 704 -0.78 -33.11 50.72
N ASP A 705 -1.29 -33.38 49.52
CA ASP A 705 -0.64 -34.18 48.49
C ASP A 705 0.46 -33.28 47.85
N LYS A 706 1.70 -33.38 48.36
CA LYS A 706 2.89 -32.70 47.79
C LYS A 706 3.53 -33.53 46.69
#